data_AF-A0AAX1Q5C7-F1
#
_entry.id   AF-A0AAX1Q5C7-F1
#
_cell.length_a   1.000
_cell.length_b   1.000
_cell.length_c   1.000
_cell.angle_alpha   90.00
_cell.angle_beta   90.00
_cell.angle_gamma   90.00
#
_symmetry.space_group_name_H-M   'P 1'
#
loop_
_entity.id
_entity.type
_entity.pdbx_description
1 polymer ?
#
loop_
_entity_poly.entity_id
_entity_poly.type
_entity_poly.pdbx_seq_one_letter_code
_entity_poly.pdbx_strand_id
1 'polypeptide(L)'
;MMKKLLLPMFFVVSLFFIIHPLNTSAQVVDETKLKIAQFDYEDYYQNKVMTYRGDSSVTFISYSTKWNTIEKLKALETELLKNKHGEELKLLSTINIFPDYPAGQDVLGQYFAEYTYGSKSVSLSPNRKIHLYGGDKYATVESIAPTMAHEYGHHFTFYHLFKKEHLVPNKWKDSQYAQIRHMTQYKPFNQNPVPYKWGLSEILAEDYVELFGSSKAIATHMPLNSEIQSPFENKSIQQYWTDAIQEKGYKPEEAIPLYLTDYKSSNLLSLQLTALKLGTHDTYLMAQDDKDKYLPILLDTFKGVMQVRKWYEGEKLGSKSSWLFSRDQNSGIVFKLIQHSENGFNRGSERLKINLQNIEESKTSNAKLIEHLNLTKEEIEEKMLQEGIRQGVPYELITAVAAQSSNYEQFQNEQPKIDENGRIGIMGVKLTAEQATAQNIDFESLKYSPLYNIEVGVRLLKEQFDDNTLPSMKNKNQKMLEHWYFALIAYRGFTEDTNPKKKDSFQHSVYKYIEDIVDRDLKELLYVEASQDNRVVKLTKKVYPLEEATEATSLYTNNQKGYVYTDKGVLYNQPGGKGLTSLLKYTPVLIRENALLKDGHLFYKVNTFNGQNGYIRAEHIKGGDVTIFSDIVQNEVVSAVGYLQLRRVIEGYGDGTFRPYQPLSREHAAKMLVQELQLTKDPTYKLKATDVNKDNLYYTQLAILEQYDIMGRGGKLRPKEPLTREQMAAVLARAYSKVYKKAEQERVFKDVKRTSWSYNDINILAENKITILNEYYRPYENVTRGQFALFLQRSAALK
;
A
#
# COMPACT_ATOMS: atom_id res chain seq x y z
N MET A 1 -56.05 -14.73 41.66
CA MET A 1 -56.17 -14.19 40.28
C MET A 1 -56.06 -12.67 40.37
N MET A 2 -54.94 -12.00 40.09
CA MET A 2 -54.37 -11.65 38.76
C MET A 2 -55.42 -10.95 37.85
N LYS A 3 -55.23 -9.74 37.29
CA LYS A 3 -54.02 -9.07 36.75
C LYS A 3 -54.10 -7.53 36.86
N LYS A 4 -52.91 -6.92 37.00
CA LYS A 4 -52.59 -5.49 36.80
C LYS A 4 -52.36 -5.18 35.31
N LEU A 5 -52.62 -3.93 34.91
CA LEU A 5 -52.01 -3.27 33.74
C LEU A 5 -51.30 -2.00 34.24
N LEU A 6 -50.04 -1.80 33.83
CA LEU A 6 -49.18 -0.64 34.11
C LEU A 6 -48.77 -0.04 32.76
N LEU A 7 -48.89 1.28 32.63
CA LEU A 7 -48.39 2.07 31.50
C LEU A 7 -47.18 2.89 32.00
N PRO A 8 -46.05 2.98 31.28
CA PRO A 8 -44.93 3.84 31.71
C PRO A 8 -45.07 5.26 31.15
N MET A 9 -44.83 6.23 32.03
CA MET A 9 -44.78 7.68 31.76
C MET A 9 -43.35 8.05 31.33
N PHE A 10 -43.17 8.65 30.14
CA PHE A 10 -41.89 9.21 29.69
C PHE A 10 -41.81 10.70 30.09
N PHE A 11 -40.70 11.12 30.71
CA PHE A 11 -40.38 12.53 30.94
C PHE A 11 -39.45 13.03 29.83
N VAL A 12 -39.85 14.12 29.16
CA VAL A 12 -39.03 14.87 28.19
C VAL A 12 -38.43 16.05 28.95
N VAL A 13 -37.10 16.20 28.91
CA VAL A 13 -36.39 17.35 29.50
C VAL A 13 -35.54 17.99 28.40
N SER A 14 -35.90 19.20 27.99
CA SER A 14 -35.13 20.04 27.08
C SER A 14 -34.18 20.93 27.89
N LEU A 15 -32.89 20.97 27.53
CA LEU A 15 -31.89 21.86 28.14
C LEU A 15 -31.46 22.92 27.11
N PHE A 16 -31.55 24.18 27.48
CA PHE A 16 -31.15 25.35 26.69
C PHE A 16 -29.93 26.03 27.34
N PHE A 17 -28.97 26.53 26.55
CA PHE A 17 -27.76 27.23 27.03
C PHE A 17 -27.57 28.56 26.32
N ILE A 18 -27.65 29.73 26.97
CA ILE A 18 -27.12 31.02 26.43
C ILE A 18 -26.55 31.87 27.57
N ILE A 19 -25.48 32.63 27.28
CA ILE A 19 -24.39 33.11 28.17
C ILE A 19 -24.56 34.62 28.54
N HIS A 20 -24.33 35.12 29.78
CA HIS A 20 -23.13 35.78 30.38
C HIS A 20 -23.55 36.59 31.64
N PRO A 21 -22.68 37.07 32.59
CA PRO A 21 -21.29 36.75 32.92
C PRO A 21 -21.09 36.27 34.38
N LEU A 22 -19.91 35.73 34.69
CA LEU A 22 -19.28 35.67 36.03
C LEU A 22 -20.20 35.38 37.23
N ASN A 23 -20.57 34.13 37.42
CA ASN A 23 -20.19 33.43 38.64
C ASN A 23 -20.58 31.98 38.52
N THR A 24 -19.60 31.18 38.84
CA THR A 24 -19.73 29.76 38.91
C THR A 24 -20.69 29.43 40.10
N SER A 25 -21.95 29.02 39.84
CA SER A 25 -22.69 27.90 40.52
C SER A 25 -24.03 27.57 39.90
N ALA A 26 -24.31 26.26 39.72
CA ALA A 26 -25.61 25.78 39.29
C ALA A 26 -26.69 26.32 40.26
N GLN A 27 -27.56 27.19 39.76
CA GLN A 27 -28.72 27.67 40.51
C GLN A 27 -30.01 27.29 39.76
N VAL A 28 -30.91 26.69 40.52
CA VAL A 28 -32.30 26.39 40.17
C VAL A 28 -33.12 27.68 40.32
N VAL A 29 -33.96 28.02 39.35
CA VAL A 29 -34.92 29.12 39.45
C VAL A 29 -36.35 28.57 39.39
N ASP A 30 -37.15 29.01 40.37
CA ASP A 30 -38.56 28.71 40.61
C ASP A 30 -39.47 29.27 39.49
N GLU A 31 -40.29 28.40 38.91
CA GLU A 31 -41.17 28.67 37.76
C GLU A 31 -42.42 29.52 38.09
N THR A 32 -42.61 29.99 39.33
CA THR A 32 -43.81 30.74 39.70
C THR A 32 -43.79 32.25 39.39
N LYS A 33 -42.76 32.78 38.69
CA LYS A 33 -42.74 34.19 38.25
C LYS A 33 -42.54 34.33 36.74
N LEU A 34 -43.65 34.58 36.05
CA LEU A 34 -43.76 34.79 34.61
C LEU A 34 -43.15 36.11 34.11
N LYS A 35 -42.55 36.01 32.91
CA LYS A 35 -42.12 37.02 31.91
C LYS A 35 -40.71 37.61 32.06
N ILE A 36 -39.79 37.16 31.19
CA ILE A 36 -39.33 37.84 29.96
C ILE A 36 -38.58 36.79 29.09
N ALA A 37 -38.71 36.88 27.77
CA ALA A 37 -38.47 35.86 26.73
C ALA A 37 -37.07 35.20 26.69
N GLN A 38 -37.03 33.86 26.51
CA GLN A 38 -35.92 33.16 25.85
C GLN A 38 -36.42 32.75 24.45
N PHE A 39 -35.85 33.38 23.42
CA PHE A 39 -36.36 33.40 22.05
C PHE A 39 -36.08 32.09 21.29
N ASP A 40 -37.07 31.56 20.56
CA ASP A 40 -36.78 30.84 19.32
C ASP A 40 -36.22 31.88 18.35
N TYR A 41 -34.90 31.92 18.16
CA TYR A 41 -34.26 32.90 17.26
C TYR A 41 -34.84 32.87 15.86
N GLU A 42 -35.27 31.69 15.42
CA GLU A 42 -35.97 31.46 14.16
C GLU A 42 -37.23 32.36 14.00
N ASP A 43 -37.90 32.72 15.11
CA ASP A 43 -39.07 33.60 15.13
C ASP A 43 -38.72 35.09 15.09
N TYR A 44 -37.52 35.46 15.56
CA TYR A 44 -37.00 36.83 15.51
C TYR A 44 -36.47 37.17 14.12
N TYR A 45 -35.76 36.24 13.49
CA TYR A 45 -35.25 36.40 12.12
C TYR A 45 -36.29 35.86 11.12
N GLN A 46 -37.40 36.59 10.91
CA GLN A 46 -38.52 36.09 10.11
C GLN A 46 -38.21 35.91 8.60
N ASN A 47 -37.18 36.58 8.10
CA ASN A 47 -36.83 36.58 6.68
C ASN A 47 -35.70 35.58 6.38
N LYS A 48 -36.08 34.35 6.01
CA LYS A 48 -35.15 33.35 5.48
C LYS A 48 -34.58 33.84 4.14
N VAL A 49 -33.26 33.93 4.05
CA VAL A 49 -32.54 34.36 2.85
C VAL A 49 -32.40 33.19 1.87
N MET A 50 -32.06 32.00 2.38
CA MET A 50 -31.89 30.81 1.56
C MET A 50 -32.19 29.54 2.36
N THR A 51 -32.68 28.50 1.70
CA THR A 51 -32.88 27.17 2.30
C THR A 51 -32.45 26.09 1.31
N TYR A 52 -31.69 25.11 1.79
CA TYR A 52 -31.23 23.98 1.00
C TYR A 52 -31.38 22.70 1.83
N ARG A 53 -32.10 21.72 1.29
CA ARG A 53 -32.13 20.36 1.86
C ARG A 53 -31.06 19.53 1.18
N GLY A 54 -30.11 19.09 1.99
CA GLY A 54 -28.98 18.33 1.53
C GLY A 54 -29.25 16.85 1.30
N ASP A 55 -28.33 16.18 0.61
CA ASP A 55 -28.38 14.73 0.33
C ASP A 55 -28.23 13.91 1.62
N SER A 56 -27.58 14.47 2.65
CA SER A 56 -27.50 13.94 4.01
C SER A 56 -28.83 13.98 4.78
N SER A 57 -29.88 14.56 4.19
CA SER A 57 -31.15 14.95 4.83
C SER A 57 -31.06 16.12 5.81
N VAL A 58 -29.88 16.68 6.08
CA VAL A 58 -29.71 17.91 6.85
C VAL A 58 -30.20 19.11 6.02
N THR A 59 -31.03 19.96 6.63
CA THR A 59 -31.53 21.19 6.02
C THR A 59 -30.72 22.39 6.50
N PHE A 60 -30.11 23.10 5.57
CA PHE A 60 -29.40 24.35 5.82
C PHE A 60 -30.35 25.52 5.61
N ILE A 61 -30.51 26.37 6.61
CA ILE A 61 -31.34 27.58 6.56
C ILE A 61 -30.45 28.77 6.85
N SER A 62 -30.41 29.74 5.94
CA SER A 62 -29.64 30.96 6.10
C SER A 62 -30.54 32.16 6.31
N TYR A 63 -30.21 32.92 7.34
CA TYR A 63 -30.70 34.27 7.61
C TYR A 63 -29.63 35.34 7.28
N SER A 64 -28.41 34.90 6.92
CA SER A 64 -27.29 35.77 6.57
C SER A 64 -27.39 36.24 5.13
N THR A 65 -27.14 37.54 4.92
CA THR A 65 -27.13 38.15 3.59
C THR A 65 -25.95 37.65 2.73
N LYS A 66 -24.91 37.11 3.37
CA LYS A 66 -23.74 36.56 2.69
C LYS A 66 -23.89 35.09 2.29
N TRP A 67 -24.74 34.34 2.97
CA TRP A 67 -25.03 32.93 2.72
C TRP A 67 -26.35 32.78 1.95
N ASN A 68 -26.43 33.41 0.78
CA ASN A 68 -27.68 33.69 0.08
C ASN A 68 -27.90 32.90 -1.23
N THR A 69 -27.11 31.86 -1.49
CA THR A 69 -27.26 31.01 -2.69
C THR A 69 -27.25 29.53 -2.33
N ILE A 70 -27.91 28.70 -3.16
CA ILE A 70 -27.95 27.24 -2.96
C ILE A 70 -26.55 26.65 -3.04
N GLU A 71 -25.70 27.14 -3.95
CA GLU A 71 -24.34 26.66 -4.15
C GLU A 71 -23.49 26.83 -2.89
N LYS A 72 -23.66 27.95 -2.17
CA LYS A 72 -22.97 28.18 -0.90
C LYS A 72 -23.42 27.21 0.20
N LEU A 73 -24.73 26.96 0.32
CA LEU A 73 -25.24 26.00 1.31
C LEU A 73 -24.87 24.56 0.96
N LYS A 74 -24.86 24.20 -0.33
CA LYS A 74 -24.36 22.90 -0.81
C LYS A 74 -22.88 22.71 -0.55
N ALA A 75 -22.09 23.77 -0.69
CA ALA A 75 -20.67 23.75 -0.34
C ALA A 75 -20.46 23.55 1.18
N LEU A 76 -21.33 24.11 2.03
CA LEU A 76 -21.32 23.83 3.48
C LEU A 76 -21.70 22.39 3.80
N GLU A 77 -22.71 21.81 3.14
CA GLU A 77 -23.01 20.38 3.31
C GLU A 77 -21.82 19.51 2.89
N THR A 78 -21.24 19.81 1.73
CA THR A 78 -20.05 19.10 1.24
C THR A 78 -18.91 19.17 2.25
N GLU A 79 -18.78 20.29 2.96
CA GLU A 79 -17.79 20.45 4.02
C GLU A 79 -18.15 19.69 5.30
N LEU A 80 -19.43 19.72 5.72
CA LEU A 80 -19.92 18.94 6.86
C LEU A 80 -19.63 17.45 6.68
N LEU A 81 -19.88 16.92 5.48
CA LEU A 81 -19.69 15.51 5.12
C LEU A 81 -18.21 15.11 4.97
N LYS A 82 -17.27 16.06 5.01
CA LYS A 82 -15.84 15.74 5.14
C LYS A 82 -15.43 15.51 6.59
N ASN A 83 -16.18 16.03 7.55
CA ASN A 83 -16.03 15.57 8.93
C ASN A 83 -16.48 14.12 9.01
N LYS A 84 -15.95 13.39 9.97
CA LYS A 84 -16.27 11.98 10.11
C LYS A 84 -17.54 11.79 10.92
N HIS A 85 -18.41 10.95 10.39
CA HIS A 85 -19.77 10.78 10.86
C HIS A 85 -20.24 9.32 10.70
N GLY A 86 -21.28 8.95 11.44
CA GLY A 86 -21.90 7.64 11.45
C GLY A 86 -23.43 7.73 11.45
N GLU A 87 -24.07 6.86 12.23
CA GLU A 87 -25.53 6.79 12.32
C GLU A 87 -26.15 8.05 12.94
N GLU A 88 -25.40 8.75 13.76
CA GLU A 88 -25.82 9.95 14.47
C GLU A 88 -26.20 11.09 13.53
N LEU A 89 -25.56 11.20 12.35
CA LEU A 89 -25.90 12.21 11.35
C LEU A 89 -27.41 12.21 11.00
N LYS A 90 -28.06 11.04 11.03
CA LYS A 90 -29.52 10.92 10.77
C LYS A 90 -30.39 11.61 11.82
N LEU A 91 -29.84 11.91 12.99
CA LEU A 91 -30.52 12.60 14.08
C LEU A 91 -30.36 14.13 13.96
N LEU A 92 -29.42 14.63 13.16
CA LEU A 92 -29.27 16.05 12.86
C LEU A 92 -30.23 16.45 11.73
N SER A 93 -31.15 17.37 12.01
CA SER A 93 -32.14 17.83 11.03
C SER A 93 -31.76 19.15 10.38
N THR A 94 -31.26 20.11 11.16
CA THR A 94 -31.16 21.50 10.69
C THR A 94 -29.88 22.19 11.12
N ILE A 95 -29.27 22.95 10.21
CA ILE A 95 -28.20 23.91 10.51
C ILE A 95 -28.68 25.31 10.10
N ASN A 96 -28.80 26.20 11.08
CA ASN A 96 -29.21 27.59 10.88
C ASN A 96 -27.99 28.52 10.86
N ILE A 97 -27.92 29.45 9.91
CA ILE A 97 -26.83 30.42 9.77
C ILE A 97 -27.40 31.82 9.99
N PHE A 98 -27.02 32.47 11.08
CA PHE A 98 -27.47 33.81 11.45
C PHE A 98 -26.45 34.87 11.03
N PRO A 99 -26.89 36.09 10.66
CA PRO A 99 -25.98 37.15 10.23
C PRO A 99 -25.03 37.63 11.34
N ASP A 100 -25.51 37.69 12.57
CA ASP A 100 -24.88 38.29 13.75
C ASP A 100 -24.83 37.31 14.95
N TYR A 101 -24.69 37.81 16.17
CA TYR A 101 -24.36 37.04 17.38
C TYR A 101 -25.47 37.10 18.44
N PRO A 102 -26.63 36.46 18.20
CA PRO A 102 -27.79 36.58 19.09
C PRO A 102 -27.60 35.92 20.46
N ALA A 103 -26.57 35.09 20.62
CA ALA A 103 -26.15 34.47 21.89
C ALA A 103 -25.00 35.21 22.61
N GLY A 104 -24.54 36.34 22.06
CA GLY A 104 -23.40 37.13 22.56
C GLY A 104 -22.19 37.09 21.62
N GLN A 105 -21.39 38.17 21.60
CA GLN A 105 -20.29 38.34 20.63
C GLN A 105 -19.18 37.28 20.71
N ASP A 106 -19.04 36.64 21.87
CA ASP A 106 -18.06 35.57 22.11
C ASP A 106 -18.61 34.17 21.79
N VAL A 107 -19.84 34.06 21.30
CA VAL A 107 -20.51 32.79 20.94
C VAL A 107 -20.63 32.69 19.44
N LEU A 108 -19.84 31.79 18.84
CA LEU A 108 -19.78 31.62 17.38
C LEU A 108 -20.75 30.57 16.86
N GLY A 109 -21.18 29.64 17.70
CA GLY A 109 -22.10 28.58 17.36
C GLY A 109 -22.80 28.04 18.60
N GLN A 110 -23.82 27.22 18.35
CA GLN A 110 -24.53 26.53 19.41
C GLN A 110 -25.18 25.24 18.91
N TYR A 111 -24.86 24.13 19.57
CA TYR A 111 -25.54 22.86 19.42
C TYR A 111 -26.71 22.69 20.41
N PHE A 112 -27.85 22.21 19.91
CA PHE A 112 -29.07 21.99 20.71
C PHE A 112 -29.28 20.50 20.98
N ALA A 113 -28.64 20.01 22.05
CA ALA A 113 -28.82 18.65 22.53
C ALA A 113 -30.21 18.46 23.13
N GLU A 114 -30.86 17.36 22.78
CA GLU A 114 -32.04 16.85 23.49
C GLU A 114 -31.92 15.34 23.48
N TYR A 115 -32.29 14.72 24.59
CA TYR A 115 -32.14 13.30 24.77
C TYR A 115 -33.31 12.76 25.59
N THR A 116 -33.63 11.51 25.32
CA THR A 116 -34.53 10.72 26.16
C THR A 116 -33.70 9.92 27.14
N TYR A 117 -34.15 9.85 28.39
CA TYR A 117 -33.49 9.06 29.42
C TYR A 117 -34.50 8.26 30.24
N GLY A 118 -34.12 7.04 30.57
CA GLY A 118 -34.83 6.15 31.48
C GLY A 118 -33.85 5.53 32.48
N SER A 119 -34.33 4.64 33.34
CA SER A 119 -33.50 4.04 34.40
C SER A 119 -32.31 3.20 33.91
N LYS A 120 -32.29 2.81 32.61
CA LYS A 120 -31.24 1.96 32.03
C LYS A 120 -30.74 2.39 30.63
N SER A 121 -31.22 3.51 30.10
CA SER A 121 -30.85 3.96 28.74
C SER A 121 -30.96 5.47 28.62
N VAL A 122 -29.96 6.08 27.99
CA VAL A 122 -29.98 7.46 27.51
C VAL A 122 -29.70 7.44 26.02
N SER A 123 -30.44 8.23 25.24
CA SER A 123 -30.29 8.31 23.79
C SER A 123 -30.61 9.69 23.28
N LEU A 124 -29.86 10.14 22.27
CA LEU A 124 -30.07 11.44 21.63
C LEU A 124 -31.38 11.43 20.83
N SER A 125 -32.22 12.45 21.01
CA SER A 125 -33.49 12.60 20.30
C SER A 125 -33.26 12.92 18.81
N PRO A 126 -34.15 12.50 17.89
CA PRO A 126 -34.11 12.95 16.50
C PRO A 126 -34.35 14.47 16.39
N ASN A 127 -34.13 15.03 15.21
CA ASN A 127 -34.35 16.45 14.88
C ASN A 127 -33.47 17.44 15.64
N ARG A 128 -32.21 17.09 15.88
CA ARG A 128 -31.23 18.00 16.50
C ARG A 128 -30.91 19.16 15.57
N LYS A 129 -30.48 20.27 16.16
CA LYS A 129 -30.19 21.52 15.45
C LYS A 129 -28.81 22.06 15.83
N ILE A 130 -28.17 22.72 14.88
CA ILE A 130 -26.96 23.53 15.10
C ILE A 130 -27.26 24.96 14.63
N HIS A 131 -26.88 25.95 15.42
CA HIS A 131 -26.86 27.36 15.03
C HIS A 131 -25.42 27.81 14.82
N LEU A 132 -25.19 28.55 13.73
CA LEU A 132 -23.93 29.18 13.39
C LEU A 132 -24.15 30.69 13.38
N TYR A 133 -23.32 31.43 14.11
CA TYR A 133 -23.46 32.86 14.34
C TYR A 133 -22.39 33.67 13.60
N GLY A 134 -22.71 34.94 13.32
CA GLY A 134 -21.81 35.86 12.64
C GLY A 134 -21.60 35.57 11.16
N GLY A 135 -22.55 34.93 10.48
CA GLY A 135 -22.47 34.52 9.08
C GLY A 135 -22.20 35.67 8.10
N ASP A 136 -22.54 36.92 8.45
CA ASP A 136 -22.19 38.08 7.61
C ASP A 136 -20.71 38.46 7.72
N LYS A 137 -20.06 38.13 8.85
CA LYS A 137 -18.61 38.28 9.06
C LYS A 137 -17.85 37.06 8.54
N TYR A 138 -18.33 35.85 8.83
CA TYR A 138 -17.74 34.58 8.39
C TYR A 138 -18.44 34.08 7.13
N ALA A 139 -18.15 34.75 6.01
CA ALA A 139 -18.90 34.62 4.76
C ALA A 139 -18.37 33.52 3.80
N THR A 140 -17.41 32.70 4.24
CA THR A 140 -16.80 31.62 3.45
C THR A 140 -16.84 30.28 4.19
N VAL A 141 -16.81 29.17 3.44
CA VAL A 141 -16.82 27.81 4.01
C VAL A 141 -15.63 27.62 4.94
N GLU A 142 -14.46 28.10 4.54
CA GLU A 142 -13.22 28.04 5.31
C GLU A 142 -13.35 28.75 6.66
N SER A 143 -14.06 29.89 6.71
CA SER A 143 -14.22 30.68 7.93
C SER A 143 -15.25 30.12 8.92
N ILE A 144 -16.21 29.32 8.44
CA ILE A 144 -17.26 28.70 9.27
C ILE A 144 -16.94 27.25 9.64
N ALA A 145 -16.12 26.55 8.84
CA ALA A 145 -15.83 25.13 9.01
C ALA A 145 -15.40 24.72 10.43
N PRO A 146 -14.53 25.46 11.15
CA PRO A 146 -14.13 25.08 12.52
C PRO A 146 -15.29 25.12 13.49
N THR A 147 -16.08 26.19 13.47
CA THR A 147 -17.26 26.33 14.32
C THR A 147 -18.28 25.24 14.00
N MET A 148 -18.56 24.99 12.71
CA MET A 148 -19.49 23.94 12.31
C MET A 148 -19.02 22.54 12.76
N ALA A 149 -17.72 22.24 12.63
CA ALA A 149 -17.16 20.98 13.09
C ALA A 149 -17.19 20.86 14.63
N HIS A 150 -16.95 21.96 15.36
CA HIS A 150 -17.06 22.00 16.82
C HIS A 150 -18.49 21.70 17.30
N GLU A 151 -19.48 22.41 16.74
CA GLU A 151 -20.88 22.18 17.10
C GLU A 151 -21.36 20.78 16.71
N TYR A 152 -20.90 20.29 15.55
CA TYR A 152 -21.14 18.90 15.17
C TYR A 152 -20.40 17.91 16.10
N GLY A 153 -19.25 18.30 16.65
CA GLY A 153 -18.51 17.53 17.63
C GLY A 153 -19.29 17.33 18.92
N HIS A 154 -20.04 18.32 19.39
CA HIS A 154 -21.00 18.10 20.47
C HIS A 154 -22.06 17.06 20.06
N HIS A 155 -22.65 17.18 18.87
CA HIS A 155 -23.63 16.21 18.38
C HIS A 155 -23.10 14.77 18.37
N PHE A 156 -21.91 14.59 17.79
CA PHE A 156 -21.22 13.31 17.68
C PHE A 156 -20.88 12.72 19.05
N THR A 157 -20.20 13.49 19.89
CA THR A 157 -19.69 12.99 21.17
C THR A 157 -20.82 12.70 22.16
N PHE A 158 -21.91 13.46 22.14
CA PHE A 158 -23.09 13.17 22.94
C PHE A 158 -23.71 11.83 22.53
N TYR A 159 -23.90 11.59 21.23
CA TYR A 159 -24.44 10.31 20.74
C TYR A 159 -23.56 9.13 21.19
N HIS A 160 -22.25 9.22 20.97
CA HIS A 160 -21.34 8.12 21.29
C HIS A 160 -21.20 7.90 22.80
N LEU A 161 -21.15 8.96 23.60
CA LEU A 161 -21.08 8.84 25.06
C LEU A 161 -22.37 8.24 25.65
N PHE A 162 -23.53 8.64 25.14
CA PHE A 162 -24.81 8.03 25.54
C PHE A 162 -24.92 6.56 25.15
N LYS A 163 -24.46 6.20 23.95
CA LYS A 163 -24.46 4.82 23.44
C LYS A 163 -23.47 3.93 24.19
N LYS A 164 -22.29 4.45 24.55
CA LYS A 164 -21.19 3.68 25.14
C LYS A 164 -21.26 3.58 26.66
N GLU A 165 -21.49 4.71 27.32
CA GLU A 165 -21.37 4.79 28.79
C GLU A 165 -22.73 4.89 29.49
N HIS A 166 -23.81 5.18 28.75
CA HIS A 166 -25.16 5.32 29.29
C HIS A 166 -25.29 6.35 30.43
N LEU A 167 -24.43 7.37 30.43
CA LEU A 167 -24.42 8.44 31.42
C LEU A 167 -25.09 9.70 30.89
N VAL A 168 -25.94 10.30 31.72
CA VAL A 168 -26.45 11.67 31.50
C VAL A 168 -25.37 12.73 31.77
N PRO A 169 -25.45 13.94 31.16
CA PRO A 169 -24.37 14.93 31.20
C PRO A 169 -23.84 15.31 32.60
N ASN A 170 -24.71 15.38 33.60
CA ASN A 170 -24.31 15.70 34.98
C ASN A 170 -23.51 14.58 35.68
N LYS A 171 -23.42 13.38 35.07
CA LYS A 171 -22.63 12.24 35.53
C LYS A 171 -21.37 12.01 34.71
N TRP A 172 -21.09 12.84 33.71
CA TRP A 172 -19.93 12.64 32.85
C TRP A 172 -18.58 12.83 33.55
N LYS A 173 -18.52 13.47 34.73
CA LYS A 173 -17.30 13.46 35.55
C LYS A 173 -16.86 12.05 35.95
N ASP A 174 -17.81 11.12 36.03
CA ASP A 174 -17.56 9.72 36.36
C ASP A 174 -17.28 8.86 35.11
N SER A 175 -17.29 9.46 33.92
CA SER A 175 -17.12 8.75 32.65
C SER A 175 -15.76 8.08 32.51
N GLN A 176 -15.71 6.98 31.77
CA GLN A 176 -14.47 6.34 31.35
C GLN A 176 -13.58 7.34 30.60
N TYR A 177 -14.16 8.17 29.73
CA TYR A 177 -13.42 9.24 29.05
C TYR A 177 -12.73 10.20 30.02
N ALA A 178 -13.43 10.72 31.04
CA ALA A 178 -12.86 11.63 32.03
C ALA A 178 -11.75 10.97 32.86
N GLN A 179 -11.88 9.67 33.16
CA GLN A 179 -10.86 8.88 33.84
C GLN A 179 -9.60 8.69 32.99
N ILE A 180 -9.76 8.36 31.70
CA ILE A 180 -8.63 8.17 30.77
C ILE A 180 -7.85 9.48 30.55
N ARG A 181 -8.56 10.62 30.51
CA ARG A 181 -7.93 11.95 30.46
C ARG A 181 -7.35 12.40 31.80
N HIS A 182 -7.50 11.62 32.86
CA HIS A 182 -7.12 11.98 34.22
C HIS A 182 -7.68 13.34 34.66
N MET A 183 -8.89 13.69 34.22
CA MET A 183 -9.42 15.06 34.36
C MET A 183 -9.47 15.55 35.81
N THR A 184 -9.66 14.65 36.77
CA THR A 184 -9.70 14.95 38.20
C THR A 184 -8.37 15.45 38.76
N GLN A 185 -7.24 15.31 38.06
CA GLN A 185 -5.96 15.86 38.49
C GLN A 185 -5.90 17.39 38.30
N TYR A 186 -6.69 17.93 37.37
CA TYR A 186 -6.69 19.35 37.07
C TYR A 186 -7.60 20.09 38.05
N LYS A 187 -6.99 20.91 38.91
CA LYS A 187 -7.72 21.70 39.93
C LYS A 187 -8.93 22.47 39.36
N PRO A 188 -8.87 23.12 38.19
CA PRO A 188 -10.03 23.81 37.61
C PRO A 188 -11.22 22.90 37.27
N PHE A 189 -10.96 21.65 36.84
CA PHE A 189 -12.01 20.68 36.51
C PHE A 189 -12.87 20.28 37.72
N ASN A 190 -12.30 20.36 38.91
CA ASN A 190 -12.97 20.01 40.17
C ASN A 190 -13.72 21.20 40.80
N GLN A 191 -13.59 22.41 40.25
CA GLN A 191 -14.32 23.57 40.77
C GLN A 191 -15.81 23.38 40.54
N ASN A 192 -16.61 23.83 41.50
CA ASN A 192 -18.04 23.97 41.26
C ASN A 192 -18.34 25.45 41.05
N PRO A 193 -18.80 25.79 39.84
CA PRO A 193 -18.84 25.06 38.59
C PRO A 193 -17.52 25.22 37.87
N VAL A 194 -17.40 24.30 36.95
CA VAL A 194 -16.21 24.12 36.15
C VAL A 194 -16.11 25.32 35.22
N PRO A 195 -14.96 26.00 35.14
CA PRO A 195 -14.76 27.04 34.14
C PRO A 195 -15.03 26.48 32.74
N TYR A 196 -15.60 27.28 31.84
CA TYR A 196 -16.10 26.84 30.54
C TYR A 196 -15.12 25.95 29.75
N LYS A 197 -13.86 26.38 29.59
CA LYS A 197 -12.80 25.61 28.89
C LYS A 197 -12.41 24.27 29.53
N TRP A 198 -12.85 24.04 30.76
CA TRP A 198 -12.66 22.79 31.50
C TRP A 198 -13.93 21.94 31.52
N GLY A 199 -15.03 22.41 30.94
CA GLY A 199 -16.26 21.64 30.77
C GLY A 199 -16.00 20.42 29.89
N LEU A 200 -16.47 19.24 30.32
CA LEU A 200 -16.20 18.02 29.58
C LEU A 200 -16.83 18.02 28.18
N SER A 201 -17.99 18.64 28.01
CA SER A 201 -18.65 18.80 26.70
C SER A 201 -17.80 19.59 25.71
N GLU A 202 -17.10 20.61 26.17
CA GLU A 202 -16.20 21.43 25.35
C GLU A 202 -14.97 20.62 24.97
N ILE A 203 -14.29 20.00 25.95
CA ILE A 203 -13.10 19.18 25.68
C ILE A 203 -13.42 18.04 24.70
N LEU A 204 -14.61 17.43 24.81
CA LEU A 204 -15.10 16.42 23.88
C LEU A 204 -15.28 16.96 22.45
N ALA A 205 -15.84 18.16 22.28
CA ALA A 205 -15.99 18.79 20.97
C ALA A 205 -14.64 19.20 20.36
N GLU A 206 -13.71 19.73 21.17
CA GLU A 206 -12.35 20.05 20.75
C GLU A 206 -11.60 18.80 20.28
N ASP A 207 -11.70 17.71 21.05
CA ASP A 207 -11.19 16.39 20.66
C ASP A 207 -11.79 15.94 19.34
N TYR A 208 -13.09 16.17 19.13
CA TYR A 208 -13.74 15.81 17.89
C TYR A 208 -13.18 16.60 16.71
N VAL A 209 -12.98 17.90 16.84
CA VAL A 209 -12.38 18.69 15.74
C VAL A 209 -10.98 18.18 15.44
N GLU A 210 -10.17 17.91 16.46
CA GLU A 210 -8.82 17.36 16.28
C GLU A 210 -8.84 15.96 15.65
N LEU A 211 -9.72 15.05 16.07
CA LEU A 211 -9.79 13.65 15.61
C LEU A 211 -10.53 13.48 14.28
N PHE A 212 -11.66 14.13 14.15
CA PHE A 212 -12.72 13.83 13.18
C PHE A 212 -13.09 15.03 12.30
N GLY A 213 -12.56 16.22 12.59
CA GLY A 213 -12.76 17.41 11.77
C GLY A 213 -12.12 17.30 10.39
N SER A 214 -12.70 17.99 9.43
CA SER A 214 -12.14 18.14 8.09
C SER A 214 -10.83 18.92 8.12
N SER A 215 -10.06 18.86 7.03
CA SER A 215 -8.83 19.65 6.87
C SER A 215 -9.08 21.16 7.00
N LYS A 216 -10.22 21.68 6.53
CA LYS A 216 -10.56 23.11 6.70
C LYS A 216 -10.98 23.45 8.13
N ALA A 217 -11.67 22.56 8.81
CA ALA A 217 -12.04 22.76 10.21
C ALA A 217 -10.79 22.88 11.08
N ILE A 218 -9.82 21.99 10.91
CA ILE A 218 -8.59 21.97 11.70
C ILE A 218 -7.66 23.14 11.35
N ALA A 219 -7.58 23.54 10.07
CA ALA A 219 -6.65 24.57 9.61
C ALA A 219 -6.76 25.90 10.37
N THR A 220 -7.91 26.19 10.98
CA THR A 220 -8.16 27.40 11.76
C THR A 220 -8.75 27.12 13.15
N HIS A 221 -8.85 25.86 13.58
CA HIS A 221 -9.31 25.47 14.91
C HIS A 221 -8.24 25.71 15.98
N MET A 222 -8.66 26.06 17.19
CA MET A 222 -7.76 26.36 18.30
C MET A 222 -8.22 25.68 19.58
N PRO A 223 -7.45 24.68 20.07
CA PRO A 223 -7.82 23.91 21.26
C PRO A 223 -8.03 24.80 22.49
N LEU A 224 -9.22 24.85 23.08
CA LEU A 224 -9.53 25.73 24.23
C LEU A 224 -8.64 25.53 25.48
N ASN A 225 -7.84 24.47 25.56
CA ASN A 225 -6.99 24.16 26.71
C ASN A 225 -5.61 23.61 26.32
N SER A 226 -4.57 24.42 26.58
CA SER A 226 -3.16 24.09 26.32
C SER A 226 -2.53 23.16 27.35
N GLU A 227 -3.17 22.93 28.50
CA GLU A 227 -2.65 22.06 29.56
C GLU A 227 -3.06 20.59 29.34
N ILE A 228 -4.12 20.36 28.57
CA ILE A 228 -4.64 19.01 28.30
C ILE A 228 -3.94 18.45 27.07
N GLN A 229 -3.20 17.37 27.24
CA GLN A 229 -2.56 16.64 26.14
C GLN A 229 -3.55 16.35 24.99
N SER A 230 -3.11 16.53 23.74
CA SER A 230 -3.95 16.23 22.56
C SER A 230 -4.40 14.77 22.58
N PRO A 231 -5.60 14.45 22.07
CA PRO A 231 -6.03 13.06 21.90
C PRO A 231 -5.00 12.19 21.17
N PHE A 232 -4.16 12.75 20.29
CA PHE A 232 -3.12 12.02 19.55
C PHE A 232 -1.87 11.67 20.33
N GLU A 233 -1.56 12.45 21.36
CA GLU A 233 -0.43 12.17 22.22
C GLU A 233 -0.84 11.18 23.35
N ASN A 234 -2.16 10.97 23.55
CA ASN A 234 -2.72 10.04 24.52
C ASN A 234 -3.31 8.79 23.82
N LYS A 235 -2.53 7.70 23.78
CA LYS A 235 -2.94 6.43 23.15
C LYS A 235 -4.24 5.84 23.72
N SER A 236 -4.50 6.06 25.01
CA SER A 236 -5.70 5.56 25.65
C SER A 236 -6.97 6.29 25.18
N ILE A 237 -6.86 7.58 24.84
CA ILE A 237 -7.96 8.34 24.25
C ILE A 237 -8.22 7.93 22.80
N GLN A 238 -7.16 7.71 22.02
CA GLN A 238 -7.29 7.13 20.68
C GLN A 238 -8.00 5.79 20.73
N GLN A 239 -7.57 4.88 21.61
CA GLN A 239 -8.23 3.59 21.78
C GLN A 239 -9.70 3.76 22.20
N TYR A 240 -9.98 4.65 23.15
CA TYR A 240 -11.34 4.92 23.60
C TYR A 240 -12.28 5.29 22.45
N TRP A 241 -11.86 6.21 21.58
CA TRP A 241 -12.67 6.63 20.45
C TRP A 241 -12.72 5.58 19.33
N THR A 242 -11.63 4.86 19.12
CA THR A 242 -11.57 3.71 18.20
C THR A 242 -12.58 2.64 18.58
N ASP A 243 -12.71 2.31 19.86
CA ASP A 243 -13.68 1.32 20.33
C ASP A 243 -15.12 1.85 20.26
N ALA A 244 -15.30 3.18 20.37
CA ALA A 244 -16.61 3.83 20.35
C ALA A 244 -17.22 3.89 18.94
N ILE A 245 -16.36 3.87 17.92
CA ILE A 245 -16.73 3.99 16.51
C ILE A 245 -16.51 2.61 15.88
N GLN A 246 -17.51 2.02 15.22
CA GLN A 246 -17.44 0.65 14.70
C GLN A 246 -16.55 0.52 13.43
N GLU A 247 -15.42 1.23 13.38
CA GLU A 247 -14.57 1.33 12.19
C GLU A 247 -13.46 0.28 12.25
N LYS A 248 -13.64 -0.79 11.49
CA LYS A 248 -12.62 -1.83 11.31
C LYS A 248 -11.43 -1.23 10.56
N GLY A 249 -10.29 -1.10 11.23
CA GLY A 249 -9.00 -0.86 10.56
C GLY A 249 -8.20 0.35 11.03
N TYR A 250 -8.72 1.22 11.90
CA TYR A 250 -7.92 2.30 12.45
C TYR A 250 -6.81 1.75 13.36
N LYS A 251 -5.57 2.20 13.12
CA LYS A 251 -4.40 1.92 13.95
C LYS A 251 -3.75 3.26 14.29
N PRO A 252 -3.65 3.61 15.58
CA PRO A 252 -2.86 4.75 16.04
C PRO A 252 -1.48 4.76 15.40
N GLU A 253 -1.16 5.79 14.62
CA GLU A 253 0.16 5.97 14.04
C GLU A 253 1.08 6.69 15.03
N GLU A 254 2.40 6.54 14.90
CA GLU A 254 3.35 7.23 15.79
C GLU A 254 3.22 8.75 15.69
N ALA A 255 3.47 9.42 16.82
CA ALA A 255 3.45 10.87 16.90
C ALA A 255 4.51 11.46 15.97
N ILE A 256 4.19 12.60 15.37
CA ILE A 256 5.12 13.29 14.47
C ILE A 256 6.23 13.93 15.30
N PRO A 257 7.51 13.58 15.14
CA PRO A 257 8.57 14.24 15.90
C PRO A 257 8.81 15.67 15.38
N LEU A 258 8.76 16.66 16.28
CA LEU A 258 8.98 18.09 16.01
C LEU A 258 10.07 18.63 16.94
N TYR A 259 11.10 19.27 16.38
CA TYR A 259 12.28 19.76 17.12
C TYR A 259 12.56 21.23 16.82
N LEU A 260 13.04 21.98 17.81
CA LEU A 260 13.72 23.27 17.60
C LEU A 260 15.19 22.99 17.30
N THR A 261 15.67 23.42 16.14
CA THR A 261 17.06 23.13 15.70
C THR A 261 17.92 24.37 15.61
N ASP A 262 17.34 25.55 15.48
CA ASP A 262 18.09 26.81 15.51
C ASP A 262 17.20 28.02 15.78
N TYR A 263 17.80 29.18 16.07
CA TYR A 263 17.09 30.46 16.10
C TYR A 263 17.99 31.63 15.72
N LYS A 264 17.37 32.75 15.32
CA LYS A 264 18.04 34.03 15.07
C LYS A 264 17.31 35.13 15.85
N SER A 265 18.06 36.08 16.39
CA SER A 265 17.50 37.23 17.09
C SER A 265 17.56 38.48 16.23
N SER A 266 16.41 39.09 15.99
CA SER A 266 16.25 40.48 15.58
C SER A 266 15.26 41.15 16.55
N ASN A 267 14.51 42.19 16.15
CA ASN A 267 13.48 42.78 17.03
C ASN A 267 12.41 41.74 17.46
N LEU A 268 12.27 40.64 16.72
CA LEU A 268 11.51 39.43 17.08
C LEU A 268 12.39 38.19 16.82
N LEU A 269 12.08 37.07 17.48
CA LEU A 269 12.80 35.82 17.26
C LEU A 269 12.37 35.18 15.92
N SER A 270 13.34 34.57 15.24
CA SER A 270 13.09 33.66 14.13
C SER A 270 13.49 32.26 14.54
N LEU A 271 12.58 31.28 14.50
CA LEU A 271 12.84 29.91 14.96
C LEU A 271 12.95 28.95 13.78
N GLN A 272 13.90 28.03 13.80
CA GLN A 272 13.96 26.93 12.84
C GLN A 272 13.43 25.66 13.51
N LEU A 273 12.28 25.19 13.04
CA LEU A 273 11.73 23.90 13.48
C LEU A 273 11.97 22.82 12.43
N THR A 274 12.30 21.62 12.89
CA THR A 274 12.53 20.45 12.06
C THR A 274 11.52 19.36 12.43
N ALA A 275 10.82 18.84 11.44
CA ALA A 275 9.94 17.68 11.57
C ALA A 275 10.55 16.48 10.84
N LEU A 276 10.49 15.28 11.44
CA LEU A 276 10.99 14.04 10.82
C LEU A 276 9.81 13.10 10.52
N LYS A 277 9.91 12.30 9.45
CA LYS A 277 8.93 11.28 9.03
C LYS A 277 7.49 11.82 8.84
N LEU A 278 7.27 12.78 7.93
CA LEU A 278 5.90 13.20 7.57
C LEU A 278 5.28 12.27 6.52
N GLY A 279 4.02 11.88 6.70
CA GLY A 279 3.24 11.18 5.68
C GLY A 279 2.87 12.06 4.48
N THR A 280 2.20 11.49 3.47
CA THR A 280 1.85 12.15 2.19
C THR A 280 0.63 13.06 2.23
N HIS A 281 0.19 13.49 3.41
CA HIS A 281 -1.04 14.25 3.61
C HIS A 281 -0.74 15.64 4.19
N ASP A 282 -1.69 16.55 4.03
CA ASP A 282 -1.59 17.92 4.54
C ASP A 282 -1.29 17.90 6.05
N THR A 283 -0.20 18.58 6.42
CA THR A 283 0.25 18.73 7.82
C THR A 283 0.30 20.19 8.20
N TYR A 284 -0.28 20.50 9.34
CA TYR A 284 -0.42 21.83 9.91
C TYR A 284 0.46 21.94 11.15
N LEU A 285 1.14 23.06 11.34
CA LEU A 285 1.79 23.41 12.60
C LEU A 285 0.92 24.43 13.34
N MET A 286 0.70 24.18 14.63
CA MET A 286 -0.11 24.96 15.57
C MET A 286 0.80 25.59 16.62
N ALA A 287 0.55 26.85 17.01
CA ALA A 287 1.33 27.58 18.02
C ALA A 287 0.42 28.29 19.03
N GLN A 288 0.84 28.35 20.30
CA GLN A 288 0.09 29.01 21.37
C GLN A 288 1.02 29.59 22.45
N ASP A 289 0.68 30.76 23.03
CA ASP A 289 1.40 31.32 24.18
C ASP A 289 1.03 30.65 25.53
N ASP A 290 1.74 31.04 26.57
CA ASP A 290 1.54 30.57 27.96
C ASP A 290 0.48 31.36 28.75
N LYS A 291 -0.18 32.34 28.12
CA LYS A 291 -1.25 33.16 28.72
C LYS A 291 -2.63 32.77 28.20
N ASP A 292 -2.75 31.57 27.64
CA ASP A 292 -3.97 31.04 27.03
C ASP A 292 -4.52 31.95 25.90
N LYS A 293 -3.68 32.78 25.27
CA LYS A 293 -4.08 33.51 24.07
C LYS A 293 -3.85 32.63 22.86
N TYR A 294 -4.96 32.39 22.19
CA TYR A 294 -5.05 31.53 21.02
C TYR A 294 -4.84 32.35 19.76
N LEU A 295 -3.87 31.95 18.95
CA LEU A 295 -3.79 32.41 17.59
C LEU A 295 -3.37 31.26 16.69
N PRO A 296 -4.17 30.89 15.67
CA PRO A 296 -3.78 29.83 14.78
C PRO A 296 -2.80 30.49 13.83
N ILE A 297 -1.51 30.36 14.10
CA ILE A 297 -0.57 30.61 13.02
C ILE A 297 -0.63 29.37 12.15
N LEU A 298 -1.36 29.46 11.03
CA LEU A 298 -1.16 28.52 9.94
C LEU A 298 0.28 28.71 9.45
N LEU A 299 1.12 27.76 9.83
CA LEU A 299 2.56 27.88 9.67
C LEU A 299 2.99 27.33 8.30
N ASP A 300 2.42 26.23 7.79
CA ASP A 300 2.57 25.73 6.40
C ASP A 300 1.59 24.57 6.09
N THR A 301 1.57 24.09 4.84
CA THR A 301 1.04 22.79 4.43
C THR A 301 2.19 21.89 3.99
N PHE A 302 2.60 20.95 4.83
CA PHE A 302 3.66 20.00 4.45
C PHE A 302 3.06 18.78 3.73
N LYS A 303 3.72 18.35 2.64
CA LYS A 303 3.32 17.19 1.82
C LYS A 303 4.45 16.17 1.75
N GLY A 304 4.35 15.05 2.48
CA GLY A 304 5.07 13.82 2.13
C GLY A 304 6.59 13.85 2.19
N VAL A 305 7.20 14.70 3.01
CA VAL A 305 8.66 14.78 3.10
C VAL A 305 9.15 14.17 4.41
N MET A 306 10.14 13.29 4.33
CA MET A 306 10.75 12.62 5.47
C MET A 306 11.49 13.51 6.45
N GLN A 307 11.83 14.71 6.01
CA GLN A 307 12.35 15.74 6.88
C GLN A 307 11.93 17.09 6.31
N VAL A 308 11.31 17.93 7.13
CA VAL A 308 11.07 19.34 6.77
C VAL A 308 11.76 20.23 7.77
N ARG A 309 12.53 21.20 7.29
CA ARG A 309 13.10 22.28 8.11
C ARG A 309 12.44 23.58 7.69
N LYS A 310 11.79 24.27 8.63
CA LYS A 310 11.11 25.53 8.34
C LYS A 310 11.52 26.63 9.31
N TRP A 311 11.85 27.79 8.75
CA TRP A 311 12.04 29.03 9.49
C TRP A 311 10.71 29.73 9.74
N TYR A 312 10.52 30.18 10.97
CA TYR A 312 9.38 30.96 11.44
C TYR A 312 9.88 32.31 11.86
N GLU A 313 9.88 33.22 10.90
CA GLU A 313 10.45 34.56 11.03
C GLU A 313 9.42 35.50 11.66
N GLY A 314 9.57 35.81 12.95
CA GLY A 314 8.64 36.68 13.68
C GLY A 314 8.37 38.02 12.99
N GLU A 315 9.38 38.58 12.31
CA GLU A 315 9.27 39.85 11.58
C GLU A 315 8.42 39.79 10.32
N LYS A 316 8.26 38.61 9.72
CA LYS A 316 7.42 38.42 8.51
C LYS A 316 5.97 38.13 8.87
N LEU A 317 5.67 37.90 10.14
CA LEU A 317 4.33 37.67 10.63
C LEU A 317 3.60 39.02 10.81
N GLY A 318 2.29 39.03 10.52
CA GLY A 318 1.48 40.22 10.74
C GLY A 318 1.45 40.63 12.22
N SER A 319 1.12 41.89 12.51
CA SER A 319 1.11 42.44 13.88
C SER A 319 0.25 41.66 14.88
N LYS A 320 -0.76 40.91 14.39
CA LYS A 320 -1.61 40.05 15.21
C LYS A 320 -0.96 38.72 15.61
N SER A 321 0.13 38.29 14.97
CA SER A 321 0.83 37.01 15.21
C SER A 321 2.30 37.17 15.57
N SER A 322 2.94 38.25 15.13
CA SER A 322 4.36 38.50 15.36
C SER A 322 4.74 38.57 16.85
N TRP A 323 3.80 39.01 17.70
CA TRP A 323 3.98 39.04 19.15
C TRP A 323 4.29 37.67 19.77
N LEU A 324 3.89 36.55 19.15
CA LEU A 324 4.20 35.21 19.66
C LEU A 324 5.71 34.99 19.76
N PHE A 325 6.48 35.54 18.82
CA PHE A 325 7.93 35.42 18.75
C PHE A 325 8.66 36.56 19.50
N SER A 326 7.96 37.32 20.33
CA SER A 326 8.55 38.38 21.17
C SER A 326 9.06 37.82 22.49
N ARG A 327 10.36 37.99 22.75
CA ARG A 327 11.02 37.54 23.99
C ARG A 327 10.53 38.27 25.23
N ASP A 328 10.15 39.54 25.09
CA ASP A 328 9.75 40.40 26.21
C ASP A 328 8.29 40.18 26.63
N GLN A 329 7.44 39.65 25.73
CA GLN A 329 6.02 39.46 26.01
C GLN A 329 5.65 38.05 26.46
N ASN A 330 6.45 37.04 26.12
CA ASN A 330 6.12 35.62 26.34
C ASN A 330 7.23 34.88 27.07
N SER A 331 6.87 34.17 28.15
CA SER A 331 7.79 33.27 28.84
C SER A 331 7.85 31.88 28.19
N GLY A 332 6.93 31.55 27.28
CA GLY A 332 7.04 30.37 26.41
C GLY A 332 5.94 30.23 25.37
N ILE A 333 6.21 29.41 24.35
CA ILE A 333 5.28 29.03 23.27
C ILE A 333 5.21 27.52 23.18
N VAL A 334 4.02 26.97 22.97
CA VAL A 334 3.81 25.55 22.67
C VAL A 334 3.57 25.37 21.17
N PHE A 335 4.34 24.49 20.55
CA PHE A 335 4.20 24.11 19.14
C PHE A 335 3.73 22.66 18.99
N LYS A 336 2.91 22.38 17.97
CA LYS A 336 2.42 21.03 17.66
C LYS A 336 2.11 20.85 16.16
N LEU A 337 2.43 19.69 15.59
CA LEU A 337 2.00 19.28 14.25
C LEU A 337 0.72 18.44 14.29
N ILE A 338 -0.12 18.58 13.26
CA ILE A 338 -1.32 17.77 13.02
C ILE A 338 -1.38 17.42 11.53
N GLN A 339 -1.48 16.13 11.16
CA GLN A 339 -1.49 15.65 9.77
C GLN A 339 -2.72 14.77 9.48
N HIS A 340 -3.43 14.95 8.38
CA HIS A 340 -4.58 14.07 8.06
C HIS A 340 -4.14 12.69 7.54
N SER A 341 -4.95 11.63 7.67
CA SER A 341 -4.64 10.30 7.11
C SER A 341 -5.84 9.69 6.38
N GLU A 342 -5.59 8.87 5.34
CA GLU A 342 -6.63 8.17 4.59
C GLU A 342 -7.27 7.01 5.39
N ASN A 343 -6.50 6.34 6.27
CA ASN A 343 -6.93 5.13 7.00
C ASN A 343 -7.31 5.36 8.47
N GLY A 344 -7.38 6.63 8.87
CA GLY A 344 -8.19 7.06 10.00
C GLY A 344 -7.46 8.09 10.83
N PHE A 345 -8.01 9.31 10.85
CA PHE A 345 -7.98 10.33 11.90
C PHE A 345 -6.60 10.88 12.30
N ASN A 346 -6.46 12.21 12.27
CA ASN A 346 -5.20 12.95 12.14
C ASN A 346 -4.00 12.43 12.99
N ARG A 347 -2.75 12.62 12.58
CA ARG A 347 -1.54 12.33 13.37
C ARG A 347 -1.09 13.60 14.08
N GLY A 348 -0.91 13.56 15.39
CA GLY A 348 -0.37 14.68 16.16
C GLY A 348 1.12 14.54 16.46
N SER A 349 1.87 15.64 16.62
CA SER A 349 3.15 15.61 17.33
C SER A 349 2.96 15.65 18.84
N GLU A 350 4.02 15.29 19.56
CA GLU A 350 4.19 15.77 20.93
C GLU A 350 4.28 17.30 20.97
N ARG A 351 3.90 17.89 22.10
CA ARG A 351 4.05 19.32 22.38
C ARG A 351 5.52 19.70 22.51
N LEU A 352 5.98 20.56 21.61
CA LEU A 352 7.28 21.21 21.72
C LEU A 352 7.10 22.56 22.44
N LYS A 353 7.35 22.60 23.75
CA LYS A 353 7.34 23.85 24.52
C LYS A 353 8.70 24.53 24.44
N ILE A 354 8.72 25.75 23.95
CA ILE A 354 9.92 26.59 23.82
C ILE A 354 9.82 27.74 24.81
N ASN A 355 10.77 27.82 25.74
CA ASN A 355 10.89 28.99 26.62
C ASN A 355 11.73 30.05 25.91
N LEU A 356 11.12 31.16 25.47
CA LEU A 356 11.85 32.19 24.73
C LEU A 356 12.86 32.97 25.60
N GLN A 357 12.67 33.01 26.92
CA GLN A 357 13.65 33.60 27.84
C GLN A 357 14.91 32.74 27.93
N ASN A 358 14.78 31.41 27.82
CA ASN A 358 15.86 30.45 27.92
C ASN A 358 15.91 29.47 26.73
N ILE A 359 15.94 30.01 25.52
CA ILE A 359 15.70 29.23 24.29
C ILE A 359 16.80 28.22 23.96
N GLU A 360 18.04 28.46 24.42
CA GLU A 360 19.15 27.53 24.19
C GLU A 360 18.89 26.15 24.80
N GLU A 361 18.21 26.08 25.95
CA GLU A 361 17.82 24.80 26.57
C GLU A 361 16.78 24.02 25.74
N SER A 362 16.07 24.71 24.86
CA SER A 362 15.06 24.10 23.98
C SER A 362 15.66 23.59 22.66
N LYS A 363 16.93 23.92 22.34
CA LYS A 363 17.59 23.57 21.07
C LYS A 363 18.03 22.11 21.05
N THR A 364 17.73 21.42 19.96
CA THR A 364 18.11 20.03 19.72
C THR A 364 19.45 19.95 18.99
N SER A 365 20.37 19.11 19.47
CA SER A 365 21.65 18.85 18.81
C SER A 365 21.49 18.04 17.51
N ASN A 366 22.37 18.25 16.53
CA ASN A 366 22.39 17.46 15.28
C ASN A 366 22.50 15.94 15.52
N ALA A 367 23.29 15.50 16.51
CA ALA A 367 23.41 14.09 16.85
C ALA A 367 22.05 13.46 17.24
N LYS A 368 21.22 14.19 17.99
CA LYS A 368 19.88 13.77 18.41
C LYS A 368 18.87 13.72 17.24
N LEU A 369 19.06 14.55 16.20
CA LEU A 369 18.27 14.46 14.95
C LEU A 369 18.66 13.24 14.11
N ILE A 370 19.96 12.93 14.03
CA ILE A 370 20.50 11.81 13.27
C ILE A 370 20.08 10.47 13.88
N GLU A 371 20.08 10.37 15.21
CA GLU A 371 19.55 9.20 15.92
C GLU A 371 18.10 8.86 15.51
N HIS A 372 17.26 9.88 15.28
CA HIS A 372 15.85 9.70 14.86
C HIS A 372 15.66 9.55 13.34
N LEU A 373 16.68 9.86 12.53
CA LEU A 373 16.68 9.77 11.06
C LEU A 373 17.32 8.48 10.53
N ASN A 374 17.90 7.65 11.39
CA ASN A 374 18.47 6.37 11.00
C ASN A 374 17.38 5.42 10.51
N LEU A 375 17.10 5.49 9.22
CA LEU A 375 16.34 4.45 8.55
C LEU A 375 17.16 3.17 8.58
N THR A 376 16.49 2.10 8.97
CA THR A 376 17.01 0.76 8.79
C THR A 376 17.22 0.49 7.30
N LYS A 377 18.11 -0.45 6.98
CA LYS A 377 18.30 -0.90 5.59
C LYS A 377 16.98 -1.41 5.01
N GLU A 378 16.18 -2.09 5.84
CA GLU A 378 14.86 -2.60 5.48
C GLU A 378 13.87 -1.48 5.10
N GLU A 379 13.80 -0.36 5.85
CA GLU A 379 12.94 0.79 5.50
C GLU A 379 13.38 1.46 4.18
N ILE A 380 14.69 1.55 3.94
CA ILE A 380 15.25 2.06 2.68
C ILE A 380 14.84 1.16 1.51
N GLU A 381 15.01 -0.15 1.66
CA GLU A 381 14.66 -1.14 0.65
C GLU A 381 13.15 -1.22 0.39
N GLU A 382 12.31 -1.09 1.42
CA GLU A 382 10.86 -1.03 1.25
C GLU A 382 10.43 0.20 0.44
N LYS A 383 10.99 1.39 0.73
CA LYS A 383 10.71 2.58 -0.10
C LYS A 383 11.17 2.39 -1.54
N MET A 384 12.35 1.81 -1.77
CA MET A 384 12.84 1.53 -3.13
C MET A 384 11.89 0.59 -3.89
N LEU A 385 11.36 -0.44 -3.23
CA LEU A 385 10.38 -1.36 -3.82
C LEU A 385 9.08 -0.64 -4.16
N GLN A 386 8.52 0.12 -3.23
CA GLN A 386 7.29 0.89 -3.44
C GLN A 386 7.44 1.88 -4.61
N GLU A 387 8.56 2.60 -4.64
CA GLU A 387 8.84 3.59 -5.69
C GLU A 387 9.06 2.92 -7.05
N GLY A 388 9.76 1.79 -7.08
CA GLY A 388 9.94 0.99 -8.29
C GLY A 388 8.63 0.47 -8.86
N ILE A 389 7.75 -0.10 -8.02
CA ILE A 389 6.41 -0.55 -8.45
C ILE A 389 5.59 0.63 -8.97
N ARG A 390 5.58 1.76 -8.26
CA ARG A 390 4.82 2.97 -8.63
C ARG A 390 5.20 3.51 -9.99
N GLN A 391 6.50 3.53 -10.29
CA GLN A 391 7.04 4.12 -11.53
C GLN A 391 7.32 3.10 -12.65
N GLY A 392 7.16 1.80 -12.37
CA GLY A 392 7.49 0.72 -13.30
C GLY A 392 9.00 0.55 -13.52
N VAL A 393 9.82 0.90 -12.51
CA VAL A 393 11.28 0.72 -12.50
C VAL A 393 11.60 -0.55 -11.70
N PRO A 394 12.40 -1.50 -12.24
CA PRO A 394 12.76 -2.72 -11.52
C PRO A 394 13.43 -2.43 -10.17
N TYR A 395 12.98 -3.09 -9.10
CA TYR A 395 13.56 -2.95 -7.77
C TYR A 395 15.01 -3.42 -7.74
N GLU A 396 15.33 -4.48 -8.48
CA GLU A 396 16.68 -5.02 -8.61
C GLU A 396 17.65 -3.96 -9.14
N LEU A 397 17.18 -3.15 -10.10
CA LEU A 397 17.94 -2.04 -10.69
C LEU A 397 18.17 -0.92 -9.67
N ILE A 398 17.11 -0.50 -8.97
CA ILE A 398 17.18 0.58 -7.96
C ILE A 398 18.14 0.19 -6.84
N THR A 399 18.00 -1.04 -6.34
CA THR A 399 18.82 -1.60 -5.26
C THR A 399 20.29 -1.68 -5.66
N ALA A 400 20.58 -2.14 -6.88
CA ALA A 400 21.94 -2.17 -7.40
C ALA A 400 22.54 -0.78 -7.58
N VAL A 401 21.75 0.19 -8.10
CA VAL A 401 22.19 1.59 -8.21
C VAL A 401 22.51 2.17 -6.83
N ALA A 402 21.68 1.94 -5.81
CA ALA A 402 21.91 2.41 -4.46
C ALA A 402 23.17 1.79 -3.82
N ALA A 403 23.35 0.48 -3.99
CA ALA A 403 24.53 -0.23 -3.52
C ALA A 403 25.81 0.32 -4.15
N GLN A 404 25.84 0.48 -5.48
CA GLN A 404 27.02 0.96 -6.20
C GLN A 404 27.27 2.47 -6.02
N SER A 405 26.24 3.26 -5.73
CA SER A 405 26.38 4.71 -5.58
C SER A 405 26.92 5.11 -4.22
N SER A 406 26.45 4.47 -3.16
CA SER A 406 26.71 4.93 -1.80
C SER A 406 26.72 3.81 -0.75
N ASN A 407 26.52 2.55 -1.15
CA ASN A 407 26.26 1.44 -0.23
C ASN A 407 25.05 1.72 0.70
N TYR A 408 23.96 2.26 0.13
CA TYR A 408 22.74 2.64 0.86
C TYR A 408 22.90 3.79 1.88
N GLU A 409 24.03 4.49 1.86
CA GLU A 409 24.32 5.55 2.84
C GLU A 409 23.89 6.93 2.32
N GLN A 410 23.02 7.61 3.06
CA GLN A 410 22.71 9.02 2.81
C GLN A 410 23.76 9.97 3.42
N PHE A 411 24.44 9.54 4.48
CA PHE A 411 25.33 10.38 5.28
C PHE A 411 26.71 9.75 5.44
N GLN A 412 27.73 10.60 5.55
CA GLN A 412 29.08 10.23 5.96
C GLN A 412 29.54 11.22 7.02
N ASN A 413 29.91 10.74 8.21
CA ASN A 413 30.30 11.58 9.36
C ASN A 413 29.27 12.69 9.67
N GLU A 414 27.99 12.31 9.77
CA GLU A 414 26.86 13.21 10.07
C GLU A 414 26.56 14.30 9.02
N GLN A 415 27.27 14.31 7.89
CA GLN A 415 27.03 15.22 6.76
C GLN A 415 26.46 14.47 5.56
N PRO A 416 25.69 15.13 4.66
CA PRO A 416 25.25 14.53 3.41
C PRO A 416 26.43 13.91 2.66
N LYS A 417 26.29 12.65 2.26
CA LYS A 417 27.30 11.95 1.46
C LYS A 417 27.24 12.50 0.04
N ILE A 418 28.29 13.20 -0.38
CA ILE A 418 28.44 13.75 -1.73
C ILE A 418 29.77 13.26 -2.29
N ASP A 419 29.75 12.57 -3.43
CA ASP A 419 30.98 12.08 -4.08
C ASP A 419 31.77 13.22 -4.76
N GLU A 420 32.99 12.91 -5.21
CA GLU A 420 33.86 13.85 -5.93
C GLU A 420 33.26 14.43 -7.23
N ASN A 421 32.22 13.78 -7.76
CA ASN A 421 31.51 14.18 -8.98
C ASN A 421 30.21 14.95 -8.67
N GLY A 422 29.96 15.28 -7.40
CA GLY A 422 28.79 16.01 -6.91
C GLY A 422 27.52 15.16 -6.80
N ARG A 423 27.64 13.83 -6.71
CA ARG A 423 26.50 12.92 -6.61
C ARG A 423 26.07 12.72 -5.17
N ILE A 424 24.77 12.86 -4.93
CA ILE A 424 24.20 13.03 -3.58
C ILE A 424 23.53 11.73 -3.14
N GLY A 425 23.94 11.22 -1.98
CA GLY A 425 23.20 10.27 -1.16
C GLY A 425 22.96 8.90 -1.78
N ILE A 426 21.88 8.24 -1.30
CA ILE A 426 21.57 6.83 -1.57
C ILE A 426 21.62 6.50 -3.07
N MET A 427 20.88 7.25 -3.89
CA MET A 427 20.76 7.01 -5.33
C MET A 427 21.87 7.69 -6.16
N GLY A 428 22.78 8.45 -5.53
CA GLY A 428 23.84 9.16 -6.25
C GLY A 428 23.32 10.19 -7.24
N VAL A 429 22.28 10.95 -6.86
CA VAL A 429 21.64 11.95 -7.73
C VAL A 429 22.60 13.10 -8.03
N LYS A 430 22.79 13.42 -9.31
CA LYS A 430 23.64 14.52 -9.76
C LYS A 430 22.81 15.71 -10.25
N LEU A 431 22.67 16.74 -9.43
CA LEU A 431 22.00 18.00 -9.78
C LEU A 431 22.73 19.18 -9.12
N THR A 432 22.77 20.33 -9.80
CA THR A 432 23.07 21.61 -9.15
C THR A 432 21.82 22.20 -8.50
N ALA A 433 21.98 23.16 -7.58
CA ALA A 433 20.84 23.86 -6.97
C ALA A 433 19.95 24.57 -8.01
N GLU A 434 20.54 25.15 -9.06
CA GLU A 434 19.81 25.77 -10.17
C GLU A 434 19.02 24.74 -10.99
N GLN A 435 19.63 23.60 -11.32
CA GLN A 435 18.96 22.52 -12.06
C GLN A 435 17.82 21.91 -11.24
N ALA A 436 18.02 21.72 -9.93
CA ALA A 436 16.99 21.24 -9.03
C ALA A 436 15.81 22.22 -9.00
N THR A 437 16.08 23.52 -8.84
CA THR A 437 15.05 24.57 -8.86
C THR A 437 14.27 24.57 -10.17
N ALA A 438 14.95 24.48 -11.31
CA ALA A 438 14.32 24.44 -12.63
C ALA A 438 13.39 23.23 -12.82
N GLN A 439 13.62 22.14 -12.08
CA GLN A 439 12.82 20.92 -12.12
C GLN A 439 11.84 20.80 -10.95
N ASN A 440 11.64 21.87 -10.17
CA ASN A 440 10.84 21.89 -8.95
C ASN A 440 11.28 20.82 -7.92
N ILE A 441 12.58 20.60 -7.80
CA ILE A 441 13.21 19.70 -6.83
C ILE A 441 13.77 20.53 -5.68
N ASP A 442 13.42 20.17 -4.45
CA ASP A 442 14.01 20.77 -3.25
C ASP A 442 15.42 20.22 -3.03
N PHE A 443 16.41 21.09 -3.27
CA PHE A 443 17.83 20.72 -3.19
C PHE A 443 18.31 20.40 -1.77
N GLU A 444 17.73 21.00 -0.73
CA GLU A 444 18.10 20.67 0.65
C GLU A 444 17.50 19.33 1.05
N SER A 445 16.23 19.09 0.72
CA SER A 445 15.60 17.79 0.95
C SER A 445 16.33 16.66 0.21
N LEU A 446 16.87 16.90 -0.99
CA LEU A 446 17.67 15.92 -1.74
C LEU A 446 18.95 15.47 -1.00
N LYS A 447 19.56 16.39 -0.23
CA LYS A 447 20.79 16.12 0.53
C LYS A 447 20.53 15.45 1.87
N TYR A 448 19.45 15.82 2.55
CA TYR A 448 19.21 15.41 3.94
C TYR A 448 18.11 14.37 4.12
N SER A 449 17.28 14.10 3.12
CA SER A 449 16.20 13.11 3.24
C SER A 449 16.50 11.87 2.37
N PRO A 450 16.81 10.71 3.00
CA PRO A 450 16.97 9.43 2.30
C PRO A 450 15.81 9.08 1.36
N LEU A 451 14.55 9.22 1.80
CA LEU A 451 13.42 8.82 0.96
C LEU A 451 13.16 9.78 -0.21
N TYR A 452 13.37 11.08 0.00
CA TYR A 452 13.28 12.07 -1.08
C TYR A 452 14.40 11.86 -2.11
N ASN A 453 15.60 11.50 -1.64
CA ASN A 453 16.70 11.10 -2.50
C ASN A 453 16.35 9.86 -3.35
N ILE A 454 15.73 8.84 -2.74
CA ILE A 454 15.23 7.66 -3.44
C ILE A 454 14.15 8.04 -4.47
N GLU A 455 13.13 8.80 -4.08
CA GLU A 455 12.04 9.21 -4.96
C GLU A 455 12.53 9.98 -6.19
N VAL A 456 13.35 11.01 -5.96
CA VAL A 456 13.94 11.83 -7.03
C VAL A 456 14.87 10.96 -7.89
N GLY A 457 15.69 10.09 -7.28
CA GLY A 457 16.59 9.22 -7.99
C GLY A 457 15.87 8.24 -8.93
N VAL A 458 14.84 7.56 -8.44
CA VAL A 458 14.02 6.63 -9.25
C VAL A 458 13.28 7.37 -10.35
N ARG A 459 12.73 8.56 -10.06
CA ARG A 459 12.07 9.40 -11.07
C ARG A 459 13.01 9.80 -12.19
N LEU A 460 14.17 10.34 -11.86
CA LEU A 460 15.17 10.75 -12.86
C LEU A 460 15.66 9.55 -13.68
N LEU A 461 15.86 8.38 -13.07
CA LEU A 461 16.23 7.15 -13.79
C LEU A 461 15.12 6.73 -14.76
N LYS A 462 13.86 6.83 -14.36
CA LYS A 462 12.70 6.57 -15.22
C LYS A 462 12.62 7.55 -16.39
N GLU A 463 12.84 8.84 -16.14
CA GLU A 463 12.90 9.86 -17.18
C GLU A 463 13.98 9.54 -18.22
N GLN A 464 15.16 9.08 -17.80
CA GLN A 464 16.20 8.61 -18.74
C GLN A 464 15.75 7.39 -19.54
N PHE A 465 15.06 6.44 -18.92
CA PHE A 465 14.52 5.30 -19.66
C PHE A 465 13.49 5.71 -20.71
N ASP A 466 12.66 6.71 -20.42
CA ASP A 466 11.63 7.20 -21.33
C ASP A 466 12.16 8.13 -22.43
N ASP A 467 13.39 8.64 -22.29
CA ASP A 467 14.03 9.46 -23.30
C ASP A 467 14.27 8.69 -24.61
N ASN A 468 13.52 9.06 -25.66
CA ASN A 468 13.60 8.45 -26.98
C ASN A 468 14.77 8.96 -27.84
N THR A 469 15.54 9.92 -27.34
CA THR A 469 16.79 10.38 -27.95
C THR A 469 17.96 9.45 -27.61
N LEU A 470 17.90 8.76 -26.46
CA LEU A 470 18.90 7.77 -26.07
C LEU A 470 18.79 6.49 -26.92
N PRO A 471 19.92 5.79 -27.14
CA PRO A 471 19.89 4.46 -27.72
C PRO A 471 19.11 3.45 -26.87
N SER A 472 18.61 2.41 -27.51
CA SER A 472 17.84 1.36 -26.84
C SER A 472 18.41 -0.03 -27.06
N MET A 473 18.18 -0.90 -26.09
CA MET A 473 18.19 -2.34 -26.32
C MET A 473 16.83 -2.75 -26.86
N LYS A 474 16.81 -3.38 -28.04
CA LYS A 474 15.60 -3.88 -28.68
C LYS A 474 14.47 -2.84 -28.65
N ASN A 475 13.35 -3.14 -27.98
CA ASN A 475 12.12 -2.34 -27.97
C ASN A 475 11.86 -1.57 -26.67
N LYS A 476 12.88 -1.32 -25.82
CA LYS A 476 12.73 -0.58 -24.54
C LYS A 476 11.60 -1.11 -23.64
N ASN A 477 11.45 -2.44 -23.55
CA ASN A 477 10.52 -3.02 -22.59
C ASN A 477 11.05 -2.86 -21.15
N GLN A 478 10.38 -2.02 -20.34
CA GLN A 478 10.76 -1.72 -18.95
C GLN A 478 10.79 -2.94 -18.02
N LYS A 479 10.08 -4.01 -18.38
CA LYS A 479 10.09 -5.28 -17.63
C LYS A 479 11.38 -6.10 -17.83
N MET A 480 12.27 -5.70 -18.74
CA MET A 480 13.50 -6.43 -19.04
C MET A 480 14.70 -5.67 -18.47
N LEU A 481 15.51 -6.31 -17.63
CA LEU A 481 16.59 -5.67 -16.88
C LEU A 481 17.68 -5.06 -17.79
N GLU A 482 18.07 -5.79 -18.83
CA GLU A 482 19.10 -5.39 -19.80
C GLU A 482 18.64 -4.18 -20.64
N HIS A 483 17.32 -3.92 -20.74
CA HIS A 483 16.82 -2.78 -21.51
C HIS A 483 17.09 -1.42 -20.85
N TRP A 484 17.47 -1.40 -19.57
CA TRP A 484 17.81 -0.20 -18.82
C TRP A 484 19.25 0.29 -19.03
N TYR A 485 20.06 -0.43 -19.82
CA TYR A 485 21.50 -0.19 -19.97
C TYR A 485 21.88 1.28 -20.26
N PHE A 486 21.24 1.88 -21.26
CA PHE A 486 21.54 3.27 -21.65
C PHE A 486 20.95 4.30 -20.69
N ALA A 487 19.84 3.97 -20.02
CA ALA A 487 19.26 4.83 -19.00
C ALA A 487 20.19 4.96 -17.79
N LEU A 488 20.86 3.88 -17.39
CA LEU A 488 21.88 3.91 -16.33
C LEU A 488 23.06 4.83 -16.67
N ILE A 489 23.56 4.75 -17.89
CA ILE A 489 24.66 5.61 -18.36
C ILE A 489 24.23 7.07 -18.34
N ALA A 490 23.06 7.38 -18.91
CA ALA A 490 22.56 8.75 -18.95
C ALA A 490 22.27 9.30 -17.54
N TYR A 491 21.70 8.47 -16.66
CA TYR A 491 21.43 8.82 -15.26
C TYR A 491 22.71 9.15 -14.48
N ARG A 492 23.77 8.35 -14.68
CA ARG A 492 25.07 8.54 -14.03
C ARG A 492 25.91 9.67 -14.67
N GLY A 493 25.58 10.02 -15.91
CA GLY A 493 26.28 10.97 -16.78
C GLY A 493 27.31 10.27 -17.68
N PHE A 494 27.55 10.81 -18.88
CA PHE A 494 28.53 10.28 -19.83
C PHE A 494 29.98 10.63 -19.42
N THR A 495 30.47 9.95 -18.40
CA THR A 495 31.82 10.10 -17.81
C THR A 495 32.64 8.81 -17.94
N GLU A 496 33.93 8.87 -17.61
CA GLU A 496 34.87 7.75 -17.80
C GLU A 496 34.52 6.49 -16.97
N ASP A 497 33.82 6.65 -15.84
CA ASP A 497 33.26 5.57 -15.01
C ASP A 497 32.04 4.88 -15.63
N THR A 498 31.41 5.46 -16.66
CA THR A 498 30.28 4.87 -17.41
C THR A 498 30.68 4.34 -18.79
N ASN A 499 31.97 4.40 -19.12
CA ASN A 499 32.48 4.04 -20.43
C ASN A 499 32.11 2.58 -20.78
N PRO A 500 31.29 2.33 -21.82
CA PRO A 500 30.79 0.99 -22.16
C PRO A 500 31.89 0.04 -22.62
N LYS A 501 33.10 0.54 -22.94
CA LYS A 501 34.26 -0.29 -23.28
C LYS A 501 35.01 -0.83 -22.07
N LYS A 502 34.71 -0.35 -20.86
CA LYS A 502 35.35 -0.77 -19.62
C LYS A 502 34.54 -1.86 -18.92
N LYS A 503 35.23 -2.92 -18.49
CA LYS A 503 34.60 -4.03 -17.75
C LYS A 503 34.22 -3.67 -16.31
N ASP A 504 34.87 -2.66 -15.75
CA ASP A 504 34.68 -2.14 -14.39
C ASP A 504 33.81 -0.88 -14.37
N SER A 505 33.08 -0.58 -15.45
CA SER A 505 32.19 0.57 -15.47
C SER A 505 30.98 0.40 -14.53
N PHE A 506 30.35 1.52 -14.17
CA PHE A 506 29.22 1.59 -13.26
C PHE A 506 28.09 0.64 -13.66
N GLN A 507 27.66 0.66 -14.92
CA GLN A 507 26.59 -0.20 -15.40
C GLN A 507 26.95 -1.69 -15.31
N HIS A 508 28.20 -2.09 -15.57
CA HIS A 508 28.61 -3.49 -15.42
C HIS A 508 28.60 -3.92 -13.95
N SER A 509 29.03 -3.04 -13.05
CA SER A 509 28.97 -3.29 -11.59
C SER A 509 27.54 -3.40 -11.09
N VAL A 510 26.63 -2.57 -11.61
CA VAL A 510 25.18 -2.65 -11.35
C VAL A 510 24.63 -4.00 -11.83
N TYR A 511 24.91 -4.41 -13.06
CA TYR A 511 24.41 -5.69 -13.58
C TYR A 511 24.97 -6.89 -12.83
N LYS A 512 26.26 -6.88 -12.48
CA LYS A 512 26.84 -7.93 -11.63
C LYS A 512 26.14 -8.04 -10.27
N TYR A 513 25.82 -6.91 -9.65
CA TYR A 513 25.05 -6.91 -8.40
C TYR A 513 23.62 -7.46 -8.59
N ILE A 514 23.00 -7.19 -9.73
CA ILE A 514 21.68 -7.75 -10.06
C ILE A 514 21.74 -9.27 -10.21
N GLU A 515 22.79 -9.83 -10.83
CA GLU A 515 22.97 -11.29 -10.97
C GLU A 515 22.94 -11.99 -9.62
N ASP A 516 23.62 -11.42 -8.62
CA ASP A 516 23.64 -11.90 -7.24
C ASP A 516 22.22 -11.86 -6.60
N ILE A 517 21.43 -10.82 -6.89
CA ILE A 517 20.05 -10.69 -6.39
C ILE A 517 19.12 -11.74 -7.01
N VAL A 518 19.18 -11.91 -8.34
CA VAL A 518 18.20 -12.73 -9.07
C VAL A 518 18.59 -14.21 -9.17
N ASP A 519 19.77 -14.61 -8.66
CA ASP A 519 20.36 -15.96 -8.79
C ASP A 519 20.37 -16.43 -10.26
N ARG A 520 20.74 -15.51 -11.18
CA ARG A 520 20.79 -15.73 -12.63
C ARG A 520 21.89 -14.90 -13.28
N ASP A 521 22.64 -15.55 -14.15
CA ASP A 521 23.54 -14.88 -15.07
C ASP A 521 22.71 -14.00 -16.02
N LEU A 522 23.00 -12.70 -16.01
CA LEU A 522 22.51 -11.78 -17.02
C LEU A 522 23.40 -12.00 -18.24
N LYS A 523 22.82 -12.10 -19.43
CA LYS A 523 23.65 -12.29 -20.63
C LYS A 523 24.62 -11.13 -20.71
N GLU A 524 25.91 -11.45 -20.71
CA GLU A 524 27.01 -10.51 -20.78
C GLU A 524 26.68 -9.47 -21.87
N LEU A 525 26.49 -8.21 -21.46
CA LEU A 525 26.22 -7.05 -22.33
C LEU A 525 27.44 -6.69 -23.20
N LEU A 526 28.31 -7.68 -23.43
CA LEU A 526 29.60 -7.62 -24.07
C LEU A 526 29.43 -7.00 -25.45
N TYR A 527 29.81 -5.72 -25.47
CA TYR A 527 30.07 -4.90 -26.64
C TYR A 527 28.84 -4.31 -27.31
N VAL A 528 28.22 -3.35 -26.62
CA VAL A 528 27.72 -2.17 -27.31
C VAL A 528 28.87 -1.60 -28.16
N GLU A 529 28.79 -1.77 -29.48
CA GLU A 529 29.75 -1.21 -30.43
C GLU A 529 29.85 0.32 -30.22
N ALA A 530 31.02 0.77 -29.77
CA ALA A 530 31.30 2.18 -29.58
C ALA A 530 32.66 2.54 -30.19
N SER A 531 32.68 3.56 -31.04
CA SER A 531 33.93 4.13 -31.56
C SER A 531 34.47 5.16 -30.58
N GLN A 532 35.80 5.29 -30.49
CA GLN A 532 36.44 6.26 -29.61
C GLN A 532 37.34 7.18 -30.44
N ASP A 533 37.08 8.48 -30.41
CA ASP A 533 37.92 9.51 -31.03
C ASP A 533 38.19 10.62 -30.01
N ASN A 534 39.45 10.97 -29.79
CA ASN A 534 39.90 12.02 -28.85
C ASN A 534 39.15 12.07 -27.51
N ARG A 535 39.08 10.93 -26.80
CA ARG A 535 38.38 10.73 -25.50
C ARG A 535 36.85 10.81 -25.54
N VAL A 536 36.24 10.94 -26.72
CA VAL A 536 34.79 10.90 -26.90
C VAL A 536 34.37 9.49 -27.32
N VAL A 537 33.52 8.85 -26.51
CA VAL A 537 32.88 7.58 -26.86
C VAL A 537 31.62 7.88 -27.69
N LYS A 538 31.56 7.36 -28.91
CA LYS A 538 30.43 7.53 -29.83
C LYS A 538 29.73 6.19 -30.04
N LEU A 539 28.46 6.15 -29.66
CA LEU A 539 27.56 5.01 -29.88
C LEU A 539 27.21 4.94 -31.38
N THR A 540 27.36 3.76 -31.99
CA THR A 540 27.27 3.61 -33.45
C THR A 540 25.85 3.28 -33.95
N LYS A 541 24.97 2.80 -33.06
CA LYS A 541 23.60 2.39 -33.39
C LYS A 541 22.58 3.07 -32.48
N LYS A 542 21.37 3.28 -33.02
CA LYS A 542 20.21 3.77 -32.25
C LYS A 542 19.49 2.64 -31.51
N VAL A 543 19.50 1.42 -32.08
CA VAL A 543 18.91 0.22 -31.49
C VAL A 543 19.94 -0.90 -31.53
N TYR A 544 20.20 -1.52 -30.37
CA TYR A 544 21.10 -2.66 -30.23
C TYR A 544 20.29 -3.96 -30.10
N PRO A 545 20.65 -5.01 -30.86
CA PRO A 545 19.96 -6.29 -30.80
C PRO A 545 20.29 -7.02 -29.49
N LEU A 546 19.34 -7.81 -29.00
CA LEU A 546 19.49 -8.68 -27.84
C LEU A 546 18.68 -9.95 -28.08
N GLU A 547 19.35 -11.11 -28.07
CA GLU A 547 18.71 -12.41 -28.34
C GLU A 547 17.67 -12.75 -27.27
N GLU A 548 18.07 -12.66 -26.00
CA GLU A 548 17.23 -12.91 -24.83
C GLU A 548 17.54 -11.86 -23.76
N ALA A 549 16.50 -11.47 -23.03
CA ALA A 549 16.58 -10.53 -21.92
C ALA A 549 15.92 -11.15 -20.69
N THR A 550 16.37 -10.73 -19.52
CA THR A 550 15.92 -11.22 -18.23
C THR A 550 14.77 -10.36 -17.74
N GLU A 551 13.64 -11.01 -17.50
CA GLU A 551 12.47 -10.37 -16.92
C GLU A 551 12.75 -9.98 -15.47
N ALA A 552 12.49 -8.73 -15.12
CA ALA A 552 12.53 -8.22 -13.76
C ALA A 552 11.51 -8.98 -12.90
N THR A 553 11.98 -9.52 -11.78
CA THR A 553 11.14 -10.30 -10.89
C THR A 553 10.23 -9.41 -10.06
N SER A 554 10.62 -8.14 -9.82
CA SER A 554 9.84 -7.19 -9.00
C SER A 554 8.59 -6.61 -9.67
N LEU A 555 8.40 -6.82 -10.98
CA LEU A 555 7.36 -6.16 -11.78
C LEU A 555 6.25 -7.12 -12.24
N TYR A 556 6.12 -8.28 -11.59
CA TYR A 556 4.99 -9.15 -11.84
C TYR A 556 3.68 -8.54 -11.36
N THR A 557 2.63 -8.70 -12.17
CA THR A 557 1.31 -8.11 -11.91
C THR A 557 0.34 -9.14 -11.31
N ASN A 558 -0.69 -8.66 -10.64
CA ASN A 558 -1.79 -9.51 -10.17
C ASN A 558 -2.39 -10.32 -11.34
N ASN A 559 -2.68 -11.60 -11.09
CA ASN A 559 -3.12 -12.62 -12.03
C ASN A 559 -2.12 -12.98 -13.14
N GLN A 560 -0.86 -12.54 -13.04
CA GLN A 560 0.19 -13.01 -13.94
C GLN A 560 0.47 -14.50 -13.68
N LYS A 561 0.49 -15.29 -14.75
CA LYS A 561 0.89 -16.69 -14.74
C LYS A 561 2.41 -16.79 -14.70
N GLY A 562 2.90 -17.71 -13.89
CA GLY A 562 4.32 -18.04 -13.81
C GLY A 562 4.53 -19.51 -13.46
N TYR A 563 5.79 -19.90 -13.36
CA TYR A 563 6.16 -21.24 -12.91
C TYR A 563 7.44 -21.18 -12.08
N VAL A 564 7.61 -22.17 -11.22
CA VAL A 564 8.87 -22.38 -10.49
C VAL A 564 9.93 -22.82 -11.48
N TYR A 565 11.03 -22.08 -11.66
CA TYR A 565 12.07 -22.46 -12.63
C TYR A 565 13.33 -23.06 -11.97
N THR A 566 13.45 -23.01 -10.65
CA THR A 566 14.57 -23.59 -9.89
C THR A 566 14.16 -24.88 -9.19
N ASP A 567 15.15 -25.67 -8.75
CA ASP A 567 14.93 -26.84 -7.89
C ASP A 567 14.83 -26.47 -6.40
N LYS A 568 14.91 -25.16 -6.07
CA LYS A 568 14.87 -24.59 -4.72
C LYS A 568 13.48 -24.06 -4.32
N GLY A 569 12.43 -24.34 -5.11
CA GLY A 569 11.08 -23.81 -4.89
C GLY A 569 10.48 -24.21 -3.55
N VAL A 570 10.11 -23.23 -2.72
CA VAL A 570 9.42 -23.44 -1.45
C VAL A 570 8.27 -22.47 -1.35
N LEU A 571 7.11 -22.98 -0.95
CA LEU A 571 5.94 -22.18 -0.59
C LEU A 571 5.96 -21.92 0.91
N TYR A 572 5.89 -20.67 1.33
CA TYR A 572 5.92 -20.21 2.72
C TYR A 572 4.53 -19.73 3.17
N ASN A 573 4.26 -19.80 4.47
CA ASN A 573 3.00 -19.29 5.04
C ASN A 573 2.94 -17.75 5.08
N GLN A 574 4.11 -17.10 5.20
CA GLN A 574 4.34 -15.67 5.14
C GLN A 574 5.75 -15.42 4.56
N PRO A 575 6.08 -14.21 4.08
CA PRO A 575 7.44 -13.89 3.61
C PRO A 575 8.50 -14.29 4.65
N GLY A 576 9.52 -15.05 4.24
CA GLY A 576 10.59 -15.56 5.12
C GLY A 576 10.15 -16.52 6.24
N GLY A 577 8.89 -16.93 6.27
CA GLY A 577 8.30 -17.71 7.36
C GLY A 577 8.57 -19.22 7.30
N LYS A 578 7.62 -20.00 7.84
CA LYS A 578 7.70 -21.46 7.82
C LYS A 578 7.37 -21.96 6.41
N GLY A 579 8.26 -22.80 5.87
CA GLY A 579 7.99 -23.55 4.64
C GLY A 579 6.80 -24.48 4.82
N LEU A 580 5.79 -24.34 3.96
CA LEU A 580 4.59 -25.19 3.88
C LEU A 580 4.86 -26.44 3.05
N THR A 581 5.44 -26.28 1.86
CA THR A 581 5.74 -27.38 0.94
C THR A 581 6.85 -27.00 -0.04
N SER A 582 7.60 -27.99 -0.50
CA SER A 582 8.49 -27.83 -1.65
C SER A 582 7.68 -27.85 -2.95
N LEU A 583 8.05 -26.98 -3.88
CA LEU A 583 7.49 -26.90 -5.22
C LEU A 583 8.54 -27.34 -6.22
N LEU A 584 8.23 -28.37 -7.00
CA LEU A 584 9.13 -28.90 -8.02
C LEU A 584 9.29 -27.88 -9.15
N LYS A 585 10.45 -27.91 -9.83
CA LYS A 585 10.67 -27.16 -11.05
C LYS A 585 9.54 -27.41 -12.07
N TYR A 586 9.18 -26.38 -12.80
CA TYR A 586 8.05 -26.29 -13.72
C TYR A 586 6.66 -26.29 -13.10
N THR A 587 6.52 -26.28 -11.76
CA THR A 587 5.21 -26.14 -11.11
C THR A 587 4.57 -24.80 -11.47
N PRO A 588 3.38 -24.77 -12.08
CA PRO A 588 2.66 -23.53 -12.38
C PRO A 588 2.20 -22.82 -11.10
N VAL A 589 2.29 -21.49 -11.11
CA VAL A 589 1.86 -20.59 -10.04
C VAL A 589 1.09 -19.40 -10.62
N LEU A 590 0.14 -18.87 -9.85
CA LEU A 590 -0.64 -17.68 -10.23
C LEU A 590 -0.41 -16.59 -9.20
N ILE A 591 0.16 -15.47 -9.65
CA ILE A 591 0.53 -14.33 -8.79
C ILE A 591 -0.73 -13.57 -8.41
N ARG A 592 -0.87 -13.19 -7.13
CA ARG A 592 -2.10 -12.55 -6.60
C ARG A 592 -1.91 -11.14 -6.06
N GLU A 593 -0.73 -10.84 -5.56
CA GLU A 593 -0.42 -9.56 -4.90
C GLU A 593 0.91 -9.03 -5.43
N ASN A 594 1.18 -7.75 -5.17
CA ASN A 594 2.49 -7.16 -5.44
C ASN A 594 3.57 -7.84 -4.58
N ALA A 595 4.83 -7.70 -4.99
CA ALA A 595 5.94 -8.22 -4.22
C ALA A 595 5.99 -7.58 -2.82
N LEU A 596 6.34 -8.39 -1.83
CA LEU A 596 6.71 -7.95 -0.49
C LEU A 596 8.21 -8.20 -0.28
N LEU A 597 8.89 -7.27 0.37
CA LEU A 597 10.29 -7.45 0.74
C LEU A 597 10.40 -8.03 2.15
N LYS A 598 11.24 -9.05 2.33
CA LYS A 598 11.59 -9.57 3.65
C LYS A 598 12.99 -10.15 3.65
N ASP A 599 13.81 -9.68 4.57
CA ASP A 599 15.20 -10.15 4.80
C ASP A 599 16.03 -10.14 3.50
N GLY A 600 15.91 -9.08 2.71
CA GLY A 600 16.61 -8.90 1.42
C GLY A 600 16.02 -9.65 0.22
N HIS A 601 14.96 -10.44 0.40
CA HIS A 601 14.33 -11.21 -0.67
C HIS A 601 12.92 -10.70 -1.00
N LEU A 602 12.57 -10.71 -2.29
CA LEU A 602 11.21 -10.44 -2.74
C LEU A 602 10.35 -11.69 -2.64
N PHE A 603 9.13 -11.55 -2.17
CA PHE A 603 8.15 -12.61 -2.05
C PHE A 603 6.86 -12.24 -2.77
N TYR A 604 6.36 -13.15 -3.60
CA TYR A 604 5.04 -13.06 -4.19
C TYR A 604 4.07 -13.99 -3.51
N LYS A 605 2.88 -13.49 -3.20
CA LYS A 605 1.74 -14.35 -2.88
C LYS A 605 1.25 -15.03 -4.14
N VAL A 606 1.15 -16.35 -4.09
CA VAL A 606 0.75 -17.18 -5.21
C VAL A 606 -0.31 -18.19 -4.82
N ASN A 607 -1.11 -18.60 -5.80
CA ASN A 607 -1.91 -19.81 -5.74
C ASN A 607 -1.20 -20.93 -6.51
N THR A 608 -1.22 -22.13 -5.93
CA THR A 608 -0.72 -23.37 -6.57
C THR A 608 -1.88 -24.30 -6.98
N PHE A 609 -1.54 -25.34 -7.73
CA PHE A 609 -2.46 -26.33 -8.31
C PHE A 609 -3.38 -27.09 -7.35
N ASN A 610 -2.99 -27.21 -6.10
CA ASN A 610 -3.76 -27.87 -5.04
C ASN A 610 -4.63 -26.89 -4.24
N GLY A 611 -4.79 -25.65 -4.72
CA GLY A 611 -5.53 -24.60 -4.03
C GLY A 611 -4.81 -24.02 -2.81
N GLN A 612 -3.54 -24.39 -2.57
CA GLN A 612 -2.76 -23.77 -1.52
C GLN A 612 -2.38 -22.34 -1.93
N ASN A 613 -2.52 -21.44 -0.96
CA ASN A 613 -2.08 -20.06 -1.07
C ASN A 613 -0.88 -19.89 -0.15
N GLY A 614 0.14 -19.19 -0.62
CA GLY A 614 1.33 -18.91 0.18
C GLY A 614 2.26 -17.96 -0.55
N TYR A 615 3.46 -17.79 0.00
CA TYR A 615 4.47 -16.89 -0.52
C TYR A 615 5.61 -17.68 -1.13
N ILE A 616 6.14 -17.24 -2.25
CA ILE A 616 7.31 -17.82 -2.89
C ILE A 616 8.29 -16.71 -3.24
N ARG A 617 9.57 -17.01 -3.10
CA ARG A 617 10.65 -16.09 -3.47
C ARG A 617 10.64 -15.77 -4.96
N ALA A 618 10.72 -14.49 -5.29
CA ALA A 618 10.60 -14.00 -6.67
C ALA A 618 11.71 -14.55 -7.56
N GLU A 619 12.92 -14.70 -7.03
CA GLU A 619 14.05 -15.31 -7.72
C GLU A 619 13.82 -16.78 -8.09
N HIS A 620 12.79 -17.46 -7.57
CA HIS A 620 12.44 -18.83 -7.97
C HIS A 620 11.35 -18.92 -9.04
N ILE A 621 10.71 -17.79 -9.39
CA ILE A 621 9.59 -17.74 -10.33
C ILE A 621 10.08 -17.18 -11.67
N LYS A 622 9.51 -17.69 -12.76
CA LYS A 622 9.61 -17.07 -14.08
C LYS A 622 8.21 -16.89 -14.67
N GLY A 623 7.99 -15.76 -15.35
CA GLY A 623 6.77 -15.53 -16.13
C GLY A 623 6.63 -16.57 -17.24
N GLY A 624 5.41 -17.03 -17.48
CA GLY A 624 5.16 -18.01 -18.54
C GLY A 624 3.67 -18.29 -18.72
N ASP A 625 3.28 -18.60 -19.95
CA ASP A 625 1.91 -19.00 -20.23
C ASP A 625 1.72 -20.48 -19.86
N VAL A 626 1.38 -20.70 -18.59
CA VAL A 626 1.09 -22.01 -18.02
C VAL A 626 -0.27 -22.00 -17.35
N THR A 627 -1.03 -23.08 -17.54
CA THR A 627 -2.34 -23.26 -16.92
C THR A 627 -2.20 -24.10 -15.66
N ILE A 628 -2.90 -23.68 -14.61
CA ILE A 628 -3.10 -24.46 -13.40
C ILE A 628 -4.35 -25.31 -13.59
N PHE A 629 -4.18 -26.62 -13.69
CA PHE A 629 -5.30 -27.56 -13.81
C PHE A 629 -5.84 -27.95 -12.43
N SER A 630 -7.15 -27.84 -12.26
CA SER A 630 -7.83 -28.04 -10.96
C SER A 630 -7.89 -29.50 -10.50
N ASP A 631 -7.68 -30.45 -11.42
CA ASP A 631 -7.87 -31.88 -11.20
C ASP A 631 -6.55 -32.68 -11.07
N ILE A 632 -5.41 -31.98 -11.06
CA ILE A 632 -4.11 -32.61 -10.77
C ILE A 632 -3.72 -32.34 -9.33
N VAL A 633 -3.63 -33.40 -8.53
CA VAL A 633 -3.27 -33.32 -7.11
C VAL A 633 -1.83 -33.76 -6.81
N GLN A 634 -1.20 -34.51 -7.72
CA GLN A 634 0.14 -35.07 -7.52
C GLN A 634 1.22 -34.11 -8.01
N ASN A 635 2.14 -33.71 -7.11
CA ASN A 635 3.19 -32.71 -7.39
C ASN A 635 4.04 -33.06 -8.62
N GLU A 636 4.47 -34.32 -8.76
CA GLU A 636 5.27 -34.75 -9.91
C GLU A 636 4.52 -34.61 -11.23
N VAL A 637 3.21 -34.94 -11.24
CA VAL A 637 2.38 -34.82 -12.45
C VAL A 637 2.21 -33.35 -12.81
N VAL A 638 2.06 -32.46 -11.82
CA VAL A 638 1.97 -31.01 -12.10
C VAL A 638 3.27 -30.47 -12.68
N SER A 639 4.41 -30.83 -12.12
CA SER A 639 5.72 -30.48 -12.66
C SER A 639 5.89 -30.97 -14.09
N ALA A 640 5.58 -32.25 -14.36
CA ALA A 640 5.68 -32.82 -15.69
C ALA A 640 4.74 -32.15 -16.70
N VAL A 641 3.51 -31.87 -16.29
CA VAL A 641 2.54 -31.16 -17.14
C VAL A 641 2.99 -29.71 -17.38
N GLY A 642 3.49 -29.00 -16.37
CA GLY A 642 4.06 -27.66 -16.53
C GLY A 642 5.23 -27.62 -17.51
N TYR A 643 6.15 -28.59 -17.40
CA TYR A 643 7.27 -28.75 -18.34
C TYR A 643 6.78 -28.91 -19.79
N LEU A 644 5.79 -29.77 -19.99
CA LEU A 644 5.21 -30.06 -21.31
C LEU A 644 4.34 -28.91 -21.83
N GLN A 645 3.69 -28.11 -20.97
CA GLN A 645 2.97 -26.89 -21.35
C GLN A 645 3.92 -25.84 -21.92
N LEU A 646 5.06 -25.59 -21.26
CA LEU A 646 6.08 -24.64 -21.73
C LEU A 646 6.66 -25.02 -23.09
N ARG A 647 6.64 -26.32 -23.44
CA ARG A 647 7.04 -26.87 -24.75
C ARG A 647 5.88 -26.98 -25.74
N ARG A 648 4.69 -26.49 -25.37
CA ARG A 648 3.44 -26.53 -26.15
C ARG A 648 2.96 -27.94 -26.50
N VAL A 649 3.29 -28.94 -25.67
CA VAL A 649 2.90 -30.35 -25.85
C VAL A 649 1.53 -30.64 -25.22
N ILE A 650 1.21 -29.96 -24.12
CA ILE A 650 -0.05 -30.12 -23.38
C ILE A 650 -0.75 -28.77 -23.28
N GLU A 651 -2.06 -28.78 -23.53
CA GLU A 651 -2.94 -27.61 -23.38
C GLU A 651 -4.09 -27.88 -22.39
N GLY A 652 -4.36 -29.15 -22.08
CA GLY A 652 -5.52 -29.57 -21.29
C GLY A 652 -6.84 -29.52 -22.07
N TYR A 653 -7.94 -29.40 -21.35
CA TYR A 653 -9.29 -29.25 -21.89
C TYR A 653 -9.81 -27.83 -21.65
N GLY A 654 -10.78 -27.39 -22.46
CA GLY A 654 -11.36 -26.03 -22.37
C GLY A 654 -12.09 -25.73 -21.05
N ASP A 655 -12.36 -26.75 -20.24
CA ASP A 655 -12.96 -26.66 -18.90
C ASP A 655 -11.91 -26.41 -17.79
N GLY A 656 -10.62 -26.27 -18.13
CA GLY A 656 -9.53 -26.08 -17.17
C GLY A 656 -9.06 -27.36 -16.48
N THR A 657 -9.42 -28.53 -17.00
CA THR A 657 -8.98 -29.84 -16.49
C THR A 657 -7.90 -30.48 -17.37
N PHE A 658 -7.12 -31.41 -16.80
CA PHE A 658 -6.14 -32.24 -17.51
C PHE A 658 -6.57 -33.70 -17.67
N ARG A 659 -7.43 -34.18 -16.77
CA ARG A 659 -7.97 -35.54 -16.63
C ARG A 659 -6.87 -36.60 -16.39
N PRO A 660 -6.04 -36.47 -15.34
CA PRO A 660 -4.82 -37.27 -15.17
C PRO A 660 -5.06 -38.78 -15.00
N TYR A 661 -6.24 -39.19 -14.55
CA TYR A 661 -6.58 -40.60 -14.27
C TYR A 661 -7.27 -41.31 -15.45
N GLN A 662 -7.62 -40.59 -16.51
CA GLN A 662 -8.20 -41.24 -17.69
C GLN A 662 -7.12 -42.03 -18.45
N PRO A 663 -7.45 -43.24 -18.94
CA PRO A 663 -6.58 -43.98 -19.85
C PRO A 663 -6.22 -43.13 -21.08
N LEU A 664 -4.94 -43.13 -21.46
CA LEU A 664 -4.46 -42.38 -22.61
C LEU A 664 -4.65 -43.22 -23.88
N SER A 665 -5.49 -42.73 -24.80
CA SER A 665 -5.63 -43.32 -26.13
C SER A 665 -4.37 -43.12 -26.98
N ARG A 666 -4.16 -44.05 -27.93
CA ARG A 666 -3.00 -44.04 -28.82
C ARG A 666 -2.92 -42.78 -29.69
N GLU A 667 -4.05 -42.24 -30.14
CA GLU A 667 -4.10 -40.98 -30.90
C GLU A 667 -3.69 -39.75 -30.07
N HIS A 668 -4.01 -39.72 -28.77
CA HIS A 668 -3.57 -38.63 -27.89
C HIS A 668 -2.07 -38.73 -27.59
N ALA A 669 -1.55 -39.94 -27.38
CA ALA A 669 -0.12 -40.17 -27.26
C ALA A 669 0.62 -39.75 -28.54
N ALA A 670 0.02 -40.01 -29.71
CA ALA A 670 0.58 -39.58 -31.00
C ALA A 670 0.70 -38.06 -31.10
N LYS A 671 -0.36 -37.32 -30.72
CA LYS A 671 -0.30 -35.85 -30.67
C LYS A 671 0.84 -35.35 -29.78
N MET A 672 0.97 -35.90 -28.56
CA MET A 672 1.99 -35.46 -27.61
C MET A 672 3.41 -35.74 -28.11
N LEU A 673 3.67 -36.93 -28.66
CA LEU A 673 5.00 -37.32 -29.15
C LEU A 673 5.41 -36.53 -30.38
N VAL A 674 4.52 -36.32 -31.35
CA VAL A 674 4.82 -35.53 -32.56
C VAL A 674 5.22 -34.11 -32.18
N GLN A 675 4.49 -33.49 -31.25
CA GLN A 675 4.75 -32.13 -30.79
C GLN A 675 6.07 -32.03 -30.00
N GLU A 676 6.31 -32.95 -29.07
CA GLU A 676 7.53 -32.94 -28.24
C GLU A 676 8.80 -33.19 -29.09
N LEU A 677 8.73 -34.13 -30.03
CA LEU A 677 9.85 -34.51 -30.87
C LEU A 677 9.99 -33.59 -32.10
N GLN A 678 9.04 -32.69 -32.34
CA GLN A 678 8.98 -31.79 -33.50
C GLN A 678 9.06 -32.57 -34.83
N LEU A 679 8.35 -33.71 -34.90
CA LEU A 679 8.36 -34.56 -36.08
C LEU A 679 7.46 -33.99 -37.18
N THR A 680 7.90 -34.08 -38.42
CA THR A 680 7.17 -33.61 -39.59
C THR A 680 6.74 -34.78 -40.48
N LYS A 681 5.59 -34.63 -41.14
CA LYS A 681 5.08 -35.60 -42.10
C LYS A 681 5.76 -35.38 -43.45
N ASP A 682 6.23 -36.44 -44.09
CA ASP A 682 6.57 -36.40 -45.51
C ASP A 682 5.26 -36.25 -46.31
N PRO A 683 5.14 -35.22 -47.19
CA PRO A 683 3.94 -35.02 -48.00
C PRO A 683 3.57 -36.23 -48.88
N THR A 684 4.55 -37.03 -49.28
CA THR A 684 4.37 -38.22 -50.11
C THR A 684 3.95 -39.45 -49.30
N TYR A 685 4.13 -39.43 -47.98
CA TYR A 685 3.78 -40.54 -47.11
C TYR A 685 2.26 -40.75 -47.05
N LYS A 686 1.85 -41.96 -47.44
CA LYS A 686 0.48 -42.45 -47.31
C LYS A 686 0.40 -43.41 -46.13
N LEU A 687 -0.52 -43.10 -45.22
CA LEU A 687 -0.82 -43.96 -44.07
C LEU A 687 -1.21 -45.36 -44.56
N LYS A 688 -0.57 -46.39 -44.03
CA LYS A 688 -0.76 -47.79 -44.41
C LYS A 688 -1.76 -48.50 -43.50
N ALA A 689 -1.91 -48.03 -42.26
CA ALA A 689 -2.85 -48.57 -41.30
C ALA A 689 -4.29 -48.58 -41.82
N THR A 690 -4.96 -49.72 -41.72
CA THR A 690 -6.30 -49.92 -42.29
C THR A 690 -7.43 -49.39 -41.42
N ASP A 691 -7.13 -48.97 -40.18
CA ASP A 691 -8.10 -48.64 -39.13
C ASP A 691 -8.12 -47.15 -38.76
N VAL A 692 -7.57 -46.28 -39.62
CA VAL A 692 -7.59 -44.83 -39.45
C VAL A 692 -8.04 -44.17 -40.76
N ASN A 693 -9.16 -43.44 -40.72
CA ASN A 693 -9.68 -42.68 -41.85
C ASN A 693 -9.16 -41.23 -41.85
N LYS A 694 -9.26 -40.55 -43.00
CA LYS A 694 -8.80 -39.15 -43.15
C LYS A 694 -9.57 -38.14 -42.29
N ASP A 695 -10.79 -38.48 -41.89
CA ASP A 695 -11.65 -37.62 -41.05
C ASP A 695 -11.27 -37.69 -39.56
N ASN A 696 -10.35 -38.58 -39.17
CA ASN A 696 -9.83 -38.61 -37.81
C ASN A 696 -9.06 -37.31 -37.52
N LEU A 697 -9.46 -36.59 -36.46
CA LEU A 697 -8.83 -35.34 -36.00
C LEU A 697 -7.30 -35.46 -35.79
N TYR A 698 -6.80 -36.66 -35.50
CA TYR A 698 -5.39 -36.97 -35.26
C TYR A 698 -4.72 -37.72 -36.42
N TYR A 699 -5.35 -37.76 -37.60
CA TYR A 699 -4.85 -38.49 -38.78
C TYR A 699 -3.39 -38.13 -39.11
N THR A 700 -3.05 -36.84 -39.10
CA THR A 700 -1.69 -36.38 -39.42
C THR A 700 -0.67 -36.89 -38.42
N GLN A 701 -0.94 -36.79 -37.12
CA GLN A 701 -0.02 -37.21 -36.06
C GLN A 701 0.17 -38.72 -36.06
N LEU A 702 -0.90 -39.48 -36.29
CA LEU A 702 -0.86 -40.92 -36.47
C LEU A 702 -0.03 -41.35 -37.69
N ALA A 703 -0.20 -40.65 -38.82
CA ALA A 703 0.60 -40.90 -40.02
C ALA A 703 2.09 -40.59 -39.83
N ILE A 704 2.41 -39.55 -39.08
CA ILE A 704 3.80 -39.24 -38.70
C ILE A 704 4.36 -40.38 -37.87
N LEU A 705 3.70 -40.82 -36.80
CA LEU A 705 4.27 -41.89 -35.97
C LEU A 705 4.38 -43.25 -36.68
N GLU A 706 3.51 -43.55 -37.65
CA GLU A 706 3.67 -44.73 -38.50
C GLU A 706 4.86 -44.59 -39.45
N GLN A 707 5.04 -43.42 -40.07
CA GLN A 707 6.18 -43.14 -40.96
C GLN A 707 7.52 -43.35 -40.27
N TYR A 708 7.62 -42.95 -39.00
CA TYR A 708 8.85 -43.09 -38.20
C TYR A 708 8.95 -44.46 -37.49
N ASP A 709 8.03 -45.40 -37.76
CA ASP A 709 7.93 -46.73 -37.11
C ASP A 709 7.84 -46.67 -35.57
N ILE A 710 7.38 -45.54 -35.04
CA ILE A 710 7.23 -45.32 -33.60
C ILE A 710 5.97 -46.03 -33.09
N MET A 711 4.89 -46.03 -33.89
CA MET A 711 3.60 -46.57 -33.48
C MET A 711 2.94 -47.35 -34.61
N GLY A 712 2.36 -48.50 -34.26
CA GLY A 712 1.62 -49.38 -35.18
C GLY A 712 2.10 -50.82 -35.08
N ARG A 713 1.20 -51.79 -35.32
CA ARG A 713 1.55 -53.21 -35.42
C ARG A 713 0.49 -53.98 -36.20
N GLY A 714 0.92 -54.89 -37.07
CA GLY A 714 0.01 -55.76 -37.83
C GLY A 714 -0.93 -55.00 -38.77
N GLY A 715 -0.45 -53.91 -39.37
CA GLY A 715 -1.22 -53.07 -40.30
C GLY A 715 -2.31 -52.21 -39.63
N LYS A 716 -2.28 -52.06 -38.30
CA LYS A 716 -3.25 -51.27 -37.54
C LYS A 716 -2.57 -50.34 -36.54
N LEU A 717 -3.17 -49.18 -36.30
CA LEU A 717 -2.72 -48.16 -35.34
C LEU A 717 -3.58 -48.11 -34.07
N ARG A 718 -4.85 -48.53 -34.16
CA ARG A 718 -5.82 -48.64 -33.08
C ARG A 718 -6.00 -47.32 -32.31
N PRO A 719 -6.36 -46.22 -33.00
CA PRO A 719 -6.23 -44.85 -32.48
C PRO A 719 -6.99 -44.61 -31.16
N LYS A 720 -8.16 -45.23 -31.01
CA LYS A 720 -9.04 -45.07 -29.82
C LYS A 720 -8.69 -46.02 -28.67
N GLU A 721 -7.91 -47.07 -28.90
CA GLU A 721 -7.52 -48.00 -27.83
C GLU A 721 -6.56 -47.32 -26.86
N PRO A 722 -6.65 -47.61 -25.54
CA PRO A 722 -5.68 -47.14 -24.57
C PRO A 722 -4.32 -47.81 -24.77
N LEU A 723 -3.24 -47.10 -24.42
CA LEU A 723 -1.90 -47.69 -24.37
C LEU A 723 -1.73 -48.52 -23.09
N THR A 724 -1.26 -49.76 -23.23
CA THR A 724 -0.75 -50.52 -22.09
C THR A 724 0.67 -50.09 -21.74
N ARG A 725 1.12 -50.39 -20.51
CA ARG A 725 2.48 -50.05 -20.04
C ARG A 725 3.57 -50.65 -20.92
N GLU A 726 3.45 -51.90 -21.34
CA GLU A 726 4.43 -52.52 -22.24
C GLU A 726 4.43 -51.91 -23.65
N GLN A 727 3.27 -51.48 -24.16
CA GLN A 727 3.17 -50.82 -25.44
C GLN A 727 3.76 -49.41 -25.39
N MET A 728 3.53 -48.69 -24.30
CA MET A 728 4.16 -47.40 -24.05
C MET A 728 5.68 -47.53 -23.96
N ALA A 729 6.21 -48.59 -23.34
CA ALA A 729 7.65 -48.85 -23.31
C ALA A 729 8.23 -48.96 -24.72
N ALA A 730 7.63 -49.77 -25.59
CA ALA A 730 8.06 -49.93 -26.97
C ALA A 730 7.99 -48.61 -27.76
N VAL A 731 6.90 -47.84 -27.58
CA VAL A 731 6.73 -46.54 -28.26
C VAL A 731 7.82 -45.55 -27.83
N LEU A 732 8.07 -45.40 -26.52
CA LEU A 732 9.09 -44.47 -26.03
C LEU A 732 10.51 -44.92 -26.38
N ALA A 733 10.80 -46.23 -26.31
CA ALA A 733 12.10 -46.77 -26.68
C ALA A 733 12.44 -46.49 -28.15
N ARG A 734 11.46 -46.59 -29.06
CA ARG A 734 11.64 -46.25 -30.48
C ARG A 734 11.77 -44.74 -30.68
N ALA A 735 10.85 -43.97 -30.09
CA ALA A 735 10.78 -42.53 -30.22
C ALA A 735 12.06 -41.82 -29.75
N TYR A 736 12.67 -42.32 -28.67
CA TYR A 736 13.88 -41.76 -28.06
C TYR A 736 15.12 -42.63 -28.28
N SER A 737 15.10 -43.53 -29.27
CA SER A 737 16.20 -44.47 -29.58
C SER A 737 17.58 -43.82 -29.78
N LYS A 738 17.62 -42.54 -30.17
CA LYS A 738 18.86 -41.77 -30.35
C LYS A 738 19.48 -41.25 -29.05
N VAL A 739 18.69 -41.10 -27.99
CA VAL A 739 19.15 -40.53 -26.70
C VAL A 739 19.13 -41.55 -25.56
N TYR A 740 18.30 -42.60 -25.68
CA TYR A 740 18.27 -43.66 -24.68
C TYR A 740 19.52 -44.52 -24.73
N LYS A 741 20.09 -44.75 -23.54
CA LYS A 741 21.12 -45.76 -23.35
C LYS A 741 20.51 -47.15 -23.52
N LYS A 742 21.29 -48.05 -24.11
CA LYS A 742 20.96 -49.48 -24.09
C LYS A 742 21.12 -49.99 -22.66
N ALA A 743 20.31 -50.98 -22.27
CA ALA A 743 20.44 -51.60 -20.96
C ALA A 743 21.77 -52.36 -20.86
N GLU A 744 22.64 -51.94 -19.94
CA GLU A 744 23.91 -52.62 -19.66
C GLU A 744 23.70 -53.81 -18.72
N GLN A 745 22.68 -53.72 -17.84
CA GLN A 745 22.27 -54.79 -16.94
C GLN A 745 20.77 -55.01 -17.03
N GLU A 746 20.36 -56.27 -17.16
CA GLU A 746 18.94 -56.63 -17.20
C GLU A 746 18.31 -56.53 -15.81
N ARG A 747 17.28 -55.69 -15.69
CA ARG A 747 16.39 -55.65 -14.53
C ARG A 747 15.29 -56.69 -14.69
N VAL A 748 15.26 -57.68 -13.81
CA VAL A 748 14.23 -58.73 -13.81
C VAL A 748 13.00 -58.26 -13.04
N PHE A 749 11.85 -58.20 -13.71
CA PHE A 749 10.54 -57.99 -13.10
C PHE A 749 9.80 -59.33 -12.98
N LYS A 750 9.13 -59.57 -11.85
CA LYS A 750 8.48 -60.87 -11.55
C LYS A 750 7.35 -61.22 -12.53
N ASP A 751 6.74 -60.22 -13.15
CA ASP A 751 5.60 -60.32 -14.08
C ASP A 751 5.98 -60.10 -15.55
N VAL A 752 7.27 -60.00 -15.88
CA VAL A 752 7.75 -59.88 -17.26
C VAL A 752 8.68 -61.04 -17.59
N LYS A 753 8.19 -61.97 -18.42
CA LYS A 753 9.02 -63.09 -18.90
C LYS A 753 10.12 -62.56 -19.83
N ARG A 754 11.32 -63.14 -19.74
CA ARG A 754 12.46 -62.83 -20.65
C ARG A 754 12.12 -63.01 -22.13
N THR A 755 11.18 -63.90 -22.43
CA THR A 755 10.68 -64.16 -23.79
C THR A 755 9.60 -63.20 -24.25
N SER A 756 9.19 -62.23 -23.43
CA SER A 756 8.20 -61.22 -23.83
C SER A 756 8.77 -60.33 -24.93
N TRP A 757 7.95 -60.00 -25.93
CA TRP A 757 8.32 -59.11 -27.03
C TRP A 757 8.72 -57.70 -26.56
N SER A 758 8.23 -57.29 -25.38
CA SER A 758 8.47 -55.99 -24.75
C SER A 758 9.63 -56.00 -23.75
N TYR A 759 10.27 -57.16 -23.50
CA TYR A 759 11.28 -57.32 -22.44
C TYR A 759 12.45 -56.34 -22.59
N ASN A 760 12.99 -56.20 -23.80
CA ASN A 760 14.12 -55.29 -24.06
C ASN A 760 13.72 -53.82 -23.92
N ASP A 761 12.56 -53.42 -24.45
CA ASP A 761 12.07 -52.04 -24.37
C ASP A 761 11.83 -51.63 -22.91
N ILE A 762 11.27 -52.53 -22.09
CA ILE A 762 11.07 -52.32 -20.65
C ILE A 762 12.41 -52.12 -19.93
N ASN A 763 13.43 -52.91 -20.27
CA ASN A 763 14.77 -52.78 -19.70
C ASN A 763 15.45 -51.47 -20.12
N ILE A 764 15.28 -51.01 -21.36
CA ILE A 764 15.76 -49.69 -21.82
C ILE A 764 15.14 -48.58 -20.97
N LEU A 765 13.82 -48.62 -20.73
CA LEU A 765 13.17 -47.62 -19.88
C LEU A 765 13.67 -47.65 -18.42
N ALA A 766 13.99 -48.85 -17.90
CA ALA A 766 14.51 -49.00 -16.54
C ALA A 766 15.93 -48.43 -16.42
N GLU A 767 16.81 -48.73 -17.37
CA GLU A 767 18.18 -48.20 -17.47
C GLU A 767 18.19 -46.67 -17.46
N ASN A 768 17.32 -46.06 -18.27
CA ASN A 768 17.21 -44.61 -18.40
C ASN A 768 16.37 -43.96 -17.30
N LYS A 769 15.97 -44.71 -16.25
CA LYS A 769 15.17 -44.24 -15.10
C LYS A 769 13.82 -43.60 -15.51
N ILE A 770 13.29 -43.99 -16.66
CA ILE A 770 11.97 -43.55 -17.13
C ILE A 770 10.89 -44.24 -16.30
N THR A 771 11.06 -45.54 -16.05
CA THR A 771 10.20 -46.34 -15.15
C THR A 771 10.89 -46.59 -13.80
N ILE A 772 10.14 -46.44 -12.70
CA ILE A 772 10.66 -46.47 -11.32
C ILE A 772 10.11 -47.63 -10.47
N LEU A 773 9.50 -48.64 -11.08
CA LEU A 773 8.91 -49.78 -10.36
C LEU A 773 9.98 -50.76 -9.86
N ASN A 774 9.73 -51.37 -8.69
CA ASN A 774 10.71 -52.25 -8.01
C ASN A 774 10.59 -53.73 -8.37
N GLU A 775 9.48 -54.40 -8.06
CA GLU A 775 9.34 -55.86 -8.24
C GLU A 775 8.46 -56.31 -9.42
N TYR A 776 7.44 -55.51 -9.75
CA TYR A 776 6.44 -55.81 -10.78
C TYR A 776 6.34 -54.63 -11.74
N TYR A 777 6.37 -54.88 -13.06
CA TYR A 777 6.28 -53.84 -14.09
C TYR A 777 4.83 -53.51 -14.48
N ARG A 778 3.92 -54.46 -14.33
CA ARG A 778 2.50 -54.42 -14.69
C ARG A 778 2.26 -54.18 -16.18
N PRO A 779 2.80 -55.03 -17.08
CA PRO A 779 2.85 -54.74 -18.52
C PRO A 779 1.48 -54.51 -19.18
N TYR A 780 0.43 -55.15 -18.67
CA TYR A 780 -0.91 -55.14 -19.26
C TYR A 780 -1.84 -54.05 -18.73
N GLU A 781 -1.43 -53.27 -17.71
CA GLU A 781 -2.23 -52.14 -17.22
C GLU A 781 -2.22 -51.00 -18.22
N ASN A 782 -3.35 -50.30 -18.34
CA ASN A 782 -3.46 -49.10 -19.16
C ASN A 782 -2.70 -47.94 -18.51
N VAL A 783 -2.00 -47.16 -19.33
CA VAL A 783 -1.30 -45.94 -18.91
C VAL A 783 -2.29 -44.79 -18.86
N THR A 784 -2.36 -44.09 -17.73
CA THR A 784 -3.18 -42.88 -17.61
C THR A 784 -2.48 -41.67 -18.21
N ARG A 785 -3.24 -40.61 -18.52
CA ARG A 785 -2.70 -39.33 -19.03
C ARG A 785 -1.60 -38.74 -18.13
N GLY A 786 -1.81 -38.76 -16.82
CA GLY A 786 -0.82 -38.29 -15.83
C GLY A 786 0.44 -39.14 -15.80
N GLN A 787 0.29 -40.47 -15.85
CA GLN A 787 1.45 -41.37 -15.92
C GLN A 787 2.25 -41.14 -17.20
N PHE A 788 1.60 -41.00 -18.35
CA PHE A 788 2.29 -40.74 -19.61
C PHE A 788 3.02 -39.39 -19.61
N ALA A 789 2.45 -38.34 -19.00
CA ALA A 789 3.13 -37.06 -18.85
C ALA A 789 4.44 -37.19 -18.07
N LEU A 790 4.45 -37.96 -16.98
CA LEU A 790 5.68 -38.26 -16.21
C LEU A 790 6.72 -38.97 -17.07
N PHE A 791 6.31 -40.03 -17.78
CA PHE A 791 7.24 -40.77 -18.65
C PHE A 791 7.80 -39.88 -19.76
N LEU A 792 6.94 -39.09 -20.42
CA LEU A 792 7.34 -38.21 -21.51
C LEU A 792 8.27 -37.09 -21.02
N GLN A 793 7.99 -36.46 -19.88
CA GLN A 793 8.86 -35.44 -19.30
C GLN A 793 10.25 -36.02 -18.97
N ARG A 794 10.33 -37.20 -18.34
CA ARG A 794 11.61 -37.88 -18.09
C ARG A 794 12.36 -38.20 -19.39
N SER A 795 11.63 -38.63 -20.43
CA SER A 795 12.20 -38.94 -21.75
C SER A 795 12.77 -37.70 -22.42
N ALA A 796 11.98 -36.62 -22.43
CA ALA A 796 12.32 -35.33 -23.01
C ALA A 796 13.49 -34.65 -22.30
N ALA A 797 13.65 -34.83 -20.99
CA ALA A 797 14.77 -34.29 -20.23
C ALA A 797 16.13 -34.93 -20.55
N LEU A 798 16.16 -36.07 -21.27
CA LEU A 798 17.39 -36.70 -21.75
C LEU A 798 17.86 -36.17 -23.12
N LYS A 799 17.04 -35.37 -23.80
CA LYS A 799 17.37 -34.68 -25.05
C LYS A 799 17.92 -33.30 -24.75
#